data_AF-A0A371Y747-F1
#
_entry.id   AF-A0A371Y747-F1
#
_cell.length_a   1.000
_cell.length_b   1.000
_cell.length_c   1.000
_cell.angle_alpha   90.00
_cell.angle_beta   90.00
_cell.angle_gamma   90.00
#
_symmetry.space_group_name_H-M   'P 1'
#
loop_
_entity.id
_entity.type
_entity.pdbx_description
1 polymer ?
#
loop_
_entity_poly.entity_id
_entity_poly.type
_entity_poly.pdbx_seq_one_letter_code
_entity_poly.pdbx_strand_id
1 'polypeptide(L)'
;MTPPEEGPAVATPATTELTEARRLRHQLADQLLAAGHLRTTAVENVFRTVPRHAFAPEVPTEKAYANDIIPTRHASDGRTISSVSAPWLQADMLEAARIQPGHHVLEIGSGGYNAALLAELVGPSGGVTTLDIDPAVTDRATRFLAETGYDHVRVVTADAEHLPAEVVPAEGFDAVVVTVDTWDLPWIDALADGGRLVAPLRLHQYVQAIGFTKRGGALHSEEPLIVCGFVAMQGAGAWNANRRTVPGRGVHLAWEDGTPLPVDQLSPAFDREPTVTRTHVMVGVQESLAPLYLYLAGALPGFCRLSVDTDSDHGILNPPLRHWPGAAIVRGACLAHLANERITDGDDGNGVYELVVHGYGPTSHLAADEMAKQVQQWQRNHRAAPCPRITVQPVAVPDSASDGQAPHVFRKKHTRISIDWPVIPGTAALLTDDEGRYLLHLRSANKPIWRPGQWALLGGNTEKGETCDEAIVRELAEEIGLAIPGLTALVTLDTLDACGSFKDRVRVYHGRLNVPAHEIQLCEGIQLRWTRIEETTQMTMDPGTAAVLRAHHDTPRPARSGADTLPAVQVREPSDDRSRSIVGAHLVLVRDGAVLLGKRHSGSAFAPSTWHLPAGHREDMESAASCVIREAEEETGLTIAEGDLSLAHVVDLLDPDSPIPRIQLFFTASRWEGEPVVREPDRCTQWRWWPLTALPEPIVEYTRAALASMSRGTPYTAIGWS
;
A
#
# COMPACT_ATOMS: atom_id res chain seq x y z
N MET A 1 -63.77 -41.82 -25.86
CA MET A 1 -62.49 -41.63 -26.57
C MET A 1 -62.32 -40.14 -26.78
N THR A 2 -61.66 -39.49 -25.84
CA THR A 2 -61.34 -38.06 -25.87
C THR A 2 -60.02 -37.91 -26.64
N PRO A 3 -59.86 -36.93 -27.54
CA PRO A 3 -58.58 -36.71 -28.23
C PRO A 3 -57.53 -36.17 -27.27
N PRO A 4 -56.23 -36.31 -27.58
CA PRO A 4 -55.15 -35.84 -26.72
C PRO A 4 -55.02 -34.31 -26.75
N GLU A 5 -54.68 -33.73 -25.60
CA GLU A 5 -54.36 -32.31 -25.44
C GLU A 5 -53.11 -31.92 -26.26
N GLU A 6 -53.24 -30.88 -27.06
CA GLU A 6 -52.14 -30.19 -27.71
C GLU A 6 -51.25 -29.53 -26.65
N GLY A 7 -49.94 -29.83 -26.67
CA GLY A 7 -48.95 -29.14 -25.83
C GLY A 7 -48.83 -27.65 -26.20
N PRO A 8 -48.29 -26.81 -25.30
CA PRO A 8 -48.23 -25.37 -25.54
C PRO A 8 -47.31 -25.05 -26.71
N ALA A 9 -47.84 -24.33 -27.70
CA ALA A 9 -47.11 -23.82 -28.84
C ALA A 9 -46.05 -22.80 -28.38
N VAL A 10 -44.80 -23.01 -28.81
CA VAL A 10 -43.72 -22.00 -28.70
C VAL A 10 -44.12 -20.82 -29.59
N ALA A 11 -44.45 -19.69 -28.98
CA ALA A 11 -44.80 -18.47 -29.69
C ALA A 11 -43.54 -17.83 -30.29
N THR A 12 -43.52 -17.65 -31.61
CA THR A 12 -42.51 -16.84 -32.30
C THR A 12 -42.65 -15.39 -31.82
N PRO A 13 -41.58 -14.73 -31.32
CA PRO A 13 -41.67 -13.36 -30.83
C PRO A 13 -42.10 -12.40 -31.93
N ALA A 14 -42.92 -11.40 -31.59
CA ALA A 14 -43.43 -10.43 -32.54
C ALA A 14 -42.29 -9.59 -33.16
N THR A 15 -42.41 -9.21 -34.43
CA THR A 15 -41.40 -8.44 -35.19
C THR A 15 -40.91 -7.17 -34.47
N THR A 16 -41.78 -6.55 -33.67
CA THR A 16 -41.46 -5.36 -32.85
C THR A 16 -40.49 -5.68 -31.71
N GLU A 17 -40.65 -6.82 -31.02
CA GLU A 17 -39.76 -7.23 -29.92
C GLU A 17 -38.36 -7.59 -30.43
N LEU A 18 -38.27 -8.25 -31.59
CA LEU A 18 -36.99 -8.56 -32.25
C LEU A 18 -36.25 -7.27 -32.67
N THR A 19 -36.99 -6.24 -33.08
CA THR A 19 -36.44 -4.93 -33.45
C THR A 19 -35.89 -4.20 -32.22
N GLU A 20 -36.61 -4.28 -31.09
CA GLU A 20 -36.21 -3.65 -29.83
C GLU A 20 -35.00 -4.35 -29.19
N ALA A 21 -34.99 -5.69 -29.15
CA ALA A 21 -33.86 -6.46 -28.65
C ALA A 21 -32.57 -6.19 -29.45
N ARG A 22 -32.68 -5.96 -30.77
CA ARG A 22 -31.56 -5.56 -31.61
C ARG A 22 -31.08 -4.14 -31.26
N ARG A 23 -32.01 -3.20 -31.07
CA ARG A 23 -31.70 -1.82 -30.68
C ARG A 23 -30.92 -1.78 -29.35
N LEU A 24 -31.41 -2.47 -28.33
CA LEU A 24 -30.79 -2.54 -27.00
C LEU A 24 -29.39 -3.19 -27.04
N ARG A 25 -29.21 -4.22 -27.86
CA ARG A 25 -27.89 -4.85 -28.06
C ARG A 25 -26.86 -3.88 -28.63
N HIS A 26 -27.23 -3.16 -29.68
CA HIS A 26 -26.34 -2.17 -30.28
C HIS A 26 -26.04 -1.04 -29.30
N GLN A 27 -27.05 -0.58 -28.54
CA GLN A 27 -26.88 0.43 -27.50
C GLN A 27 -25.90 -0.02 -26.40
N LEU A 28 -25.98 -1.26 -25.94
CA LEU A 28 -25.03 -1.82 -24.98
C LEU A 28 -23.61 -1.85 -25.57
N ALA A 29 -23.44 -2.31 -26.81
CA ALA A 29 -22.13 -2.31 -27.46
C ALA A 29 -21.56 -0.89 -27.58
N ASP A 30 -22.37 0.10 -27.94
CA ASP A 30 -21.96 1.51 -28.01
C ASP A 30 -21.51 2.04 -26.65
N GLN A 31 -22.22 1.67 -25.56
CA GLN A 31 -21.84 2.02 -24.19
C GLN A 31 -20.50 1.40 -23.78
N LEU A 32 -20.28 0.12 -24.08
CA LEU A 32 -19.05 -0.59 -23.76
C LEU A 32 -17.86 -0.05 -24.56
N LEU A 33 -18.07 0.32 -25.83
CA LEU A 33 -17.07 0.97 -26.66
C LEU A 33 -16.69 2.36 -26.12
N ALA A 34 -17.69 3.18 -25.78
CA ALA A 34 -17.47 4.51 -25.22
C ALA A 34 -16.74 4.47 -23.86
N ALA A 35 -16.95 3.42 -23.07
CA ALA A 35 -16.26 3.18 -21.81
C ALA A 35 -14.88 2.50 -21.95
N GLY A 36 -14.48 2.12 -23.17
CA GLY A 36 -13.18 1.51 -23.45
C GLY A 36 -13.06 0.01 -23.16
N HIS A 37 -14.16 -0.68 -22.86
CA HIS A 37 -14.17 -2.13 -22.63
C HIS A 37 -14.09 -2.92 -23.95
N LEU A 38 -14.69 -2.40 -25.02
CA LEU A 38 -14.51 -2.91 -26.39
C LEU A 38 -13.38 -2.12 -27.06
N ARG A 39 -12.36 -2.81 -27.55
CA ARG A 39 -11.12 -2.23 -28.07
C ARG A 39 -10.80 -2.70 -29.48
N THR A 40 -11.26 -3.90 -29.86
CA THR A 40 -11.06 -4.48 -31.18
C THR A 40 -12.39 -4.64 -31.92
N THR A 41 -12.37 -4.44 -33.24
CA THR A 41 -13.55 -4.61 -34.10
C THR A 41 -14.11 -6.02 -34.03
N ALA A 42 -13.26 -7.03 -33.83
CA ALA A 42 -13.69 -8.42 -33.69
C ALA A 42 -14.59 -8.62 -32.47
N VAL A 43 -14.15 -8.16 -31.28
CA VAL A 43 -14.94 -8.29 -30.05
C VAL A 43 -16.19 -7.41 -30.10
N GLU A 44 -16.10 -6.20 -30.65
CA GLU A 44 -17.28 -5.35 -30.86
C GLU A 44 -18.36 -6.06 -31.70
N ASN A 45 -17.96 -6.67 -32.82
CA ASN A 45 -18.88 -7.34 -33.73
C ASN A 45 -19.63 -8.49 -33.05
N VAL A 46 -18.96 -9.31 -32.23
CA VAL A 46 -19.64 -10.43 -31.56
C VAL A 46 -20.67 -9.96 -30.54
N PHE A 47 -20.43 -8.85 -29.84
CA PHE A 47 -21.44 -8.23 -28.96
C PHE A 47 -22.64 -7.69 -29.73
N ARG A 48 -22.45 -7.24 -30.98
CA ARG A 48 -23.54 -6.82 -31.87
C ARG A 48 -24.29 -8.01 -32.51
N THR A 49 -23.66 -9.18 -32.61
CA THR A 49 -24.23 -10.38 -33.22
C THR A 49 -25.02 -11.24 -32.22
N VAL A 50 -24.42 -11.59 -31.08
CA VAL A 50 -24.96 -12.63 -30.20
C VAL A 50 -26.16 -12.10 -29.37
N PRO A 51 -27.33 -12.76 -29.40
CA PRO A 51 -28.53 -12.31 -28.69
C PRO A 51 -28.47 -12.62 -27.19
N ARG A 52 -27.85 -11.75 -26.38
CA ARG A 52 -27.73 -11.93 -24.91
C ARG A 52 -29.05 -12.30 -24.20
N HIS A 53 -30.15 -11.63 -24.57
CA HIS A 53 -31.49 -11.91 -24.04
C HIS A 53 -31.98 -13.36 -24.25
N ALA A 54 -31.56 -14.03 -25.32
CA ALA A 54 -31.94 -15.43 -25.57
C ALA A 54 -31.30 -16.41 -24.57
N PHE A 55 -30.20 -16.02 -23.94
CA PHE A 55 -29.55 -16.80 -22.87
C PHE A 55 -30.06 -16.45 -21.48
N ALA A 56 -31.00 -15.50 -21.35
CA ALA A 56 -31.62 -15.09 -20.10
C ALA A 56 -33.12 -14.77 -20.28
N PRO A 57 -33.94 -15.69 -20.82
CA PRO A 57 -35.37 -15.44 -21.08
C PRO A 57 -36.20 -15.21 -19.81
N GLU A 58 -35.65 -15.51 -18.64
CA GLU A 58 -36.33 -15.36 -17.35
C GLU A 58 -36.39 -13.89 -16.88
N VAL A 59 -35.66 -12.99 -17.52
CA VAL A 59 -35.67 -11.55 -17.21
C VAL A 59 -36.15 -10.72 -18.40
N PRO A 60 -36.70 -9.51 -18.17
CA PRO A 60 -37.03 -8.59 -19.26
C PRO A 60 -35.82 -8.27 -20.14
N THR A 61 -36.05 -8.09 -21.45
CA THR A 61 -35.00 -7.82 -22.45
C THR A 61 -34.12 -6.63 -22.06
N GLU A 62 -34.69 -5.58 -21.46
CA GLU A 62 -33.98 -4.40 -20.98
C GLU A 62 -32.99 -4.76 -19.87
N LYS A 63 -33.38 -5.65 -18.94
CA LYS A 63 -32.50 -6.17 -17.90
C LYS A 63 -31.41 -7.07 -18.48
N ALA A 64 -31.73 -7.83 -19.53
CA ALA A 64 -30.74 -8.67 -20.20
C ALA A 64 -29.61 -7.86 -20.86
N TYR A 65 -29.90 -6.63 -21.31
CA TYR A 65 -28.92 -5.72 -21.90
C TYR A 65 -28.43 -4.61 -20.95
N ALA A 66 -28.79 -4.66 -19.66
CA ALA A 66 -28.14 -3.84 -18.64
C ALA A 66 -26.68 -4.27 -18.46
N ASN A 67 -25.80 -3.32 -18.14
CA ASN A 67 -24.39 -3.61 -17.85
C ASN A 67 -24.20 -4.20 -16.43
N ASP A 68 -24.90 -5.29 -16.13
CA ASP A 68 -24.94 -5.94 -14.82
C ASP A 68 -25.05 -7.47 -14.96
N ILE A 69 -24.84 -8.19 -13.86
CA ILE A 69 -25.01 -9.64 -13.80
C ILE A 69 -26.49 -10.04 -13.83
N ILE A 70 -26.75 -11.26 -14.30
CA ILE A 70 -28.07 -11.89 -14.21
C ILE A 70 -27.93 -13.19 -13.43
N PRO A 71 -28.29 -13.23 -12.13
CA PRO A 71 -28.31 -14.47 -11.36
C PRO A 71 -29.24 -15.49 -12.01
N THR A 72 -28.73 -16.68 -12.31
CA THR A 72 -29.50 -17.78 -12.93
C THR A 72 -29.79 -18.90 -11.95
N ARG A 73 -28.97 -19.04 -10.90
CA ARG A 73 -29.14 -20.07 -9.87
C ARG A 73 -28.64 -19.62 -8.50
N HIS A 74 -29.35 -20.06 -7.47
CA HIS A 74 -29.00 -19.82 -6.07
C HIS A 74 -28.85 -21.15 -5.33
N ALA A 75 -27.94 -21.20 -4.37
CA ALA A 75 -27.85 -22.27 -3.38
C ALA A 75 -29.04 -22.21 -2.40
N SER A 76 -29.20 -23.26 -1.60
CA SER A 76 -30.26 -23.34 -0.58
C SER A 76 -30.19 -22.24 0.49
N ASP A 77 -29.01 -21.65 0.69
CA ASP A 77 -28.77 -20.53 1.61
C ASP A 77 -28.96 -19.14 0.96
N GLY A 78 -29.44 -19.09 -0.29
CA GLY A 78 -29.71 -17.86 -1.01
C GLY A 78 -28.51 -17.26 -1.74
N ARG A 79 -27.30 -17.80 -1.61
CA ARG A 79 -26.11 -17.32 -2.35
C ARG A 79 -26.23 -17.63 -3.84
N THR A 80 -25.87 -16.68 -4.69
CA THR A 80 -25.77 -16.90 -6.15
C THR A 80 -24.64 -17.89 -6.45
N ILE A 81 -24.94 -18.95 -7.17
CA ILE A 81 -23.98 -19.99 -7.57
C ILE A 81 -23.80 -20.09 -9.09
N SER A 82 -24.66 -19.43 -9.87
CA SER A 82 -24.51 -19.27 -11.32
C SER A 82 -25.14 -17.94 -11.74
N SER A 83 -24.54 -17.30 -12.74
CA SER A 83 -25.02 -16.06 -13.33
C SER A 83 -24.51 -15.89 -14.76
N VAL A 84 -25.27 -15.15 -15.58
CA VAL A 84 -24.70 -14.53 -16.78
C VAL A 84 -23.89 -13.31 -16.34
N SER A 85 -22.58 -13.33 -16.60
CA SER A 85 -21.63 -12.29 -16.21
C SER A 85 -21.96 -10.91 -16.79
N ALA A 86 -21.52 -9.84 -16.14
CA ALA A 86 -21.73 -8.48 -16.62
C ALA A 86 -21.05 -8.27 -18.00
N PRO A 87 -21.69 -7.56 -18.94
CA PRO A 87 -21.16 -7.36 -20.29
C PRO A 87 -19.76 -6.76 -20.34
N TRP A 88 -19.48 -5.74 -19.51
CA TRP A 88 -18.18 -5.07 -19.46
C TRP A 88 -17.02 -6.03 -19.13
N LEU A 89 -17.25 -6.94 -18.18
CA LEU A 89 -16.25 -7.89 -17.73
C LEU A 89 -15.99 -8.98 -18.77
N GLN A 90 -17.05 -9.45 -19.44
CA GLN A 90 -16.91 -10.37 -20.57
C GLN A 90 -16.14 -9.72 -21.72
N ALA A 91 -16.42 -8.45 -22.05
CA ALA A 91 -15.70 -7.72 -23.07
C ALA A 91 -14.21 -7.63 -22.74
N ASP A 92 -13.84 -7.19 -21.53
CA ASP A 92 -12.44 -7.07 -21.14
C ASP A 92 -11.70 -8.42 -21.11
N MET A 93 -12.37 -9.50 -20.67
CA MET A 93 -11.79 -10.84 -20.68
C MET A 93 -11.63 -11.41 -22.10
N LEU A 94 -12.56 -11.15 -23.02
CA LEU A 94 -12.44 -11.57 -24.42
C LEU A 94 -11.32 -10.82 -25.15
N GLU A 95 -11.18 -9.53 -24.88
CA GLU A 95 -10.04 -8.74 -25.38
C GLU A 95 -8.71 -9.25 -24.82
N ALA A 96 -8.66 -9.64 -23.53
CA ALA A 96 -7.49 -10.28 -22.94
C ALA A 96 -7.24 -11.69 -23.50
N ALA A 97 -8.27 -12.40 -23.96
CA ALA A 97 -8.12 -13.74 -24.51
C ALA A 97 -7.51 -13.74 -25.93
N ARG A 98 -7.62 -12.61 -26.67
CA ARG A 98 -7.05 -12.42 -28.01
C ARG A 98 -7.41 -13.54 -29.00
N ILE A 99 -8.64 -14.05 -28.91
CA ILE A 99 -9.13 -15.15 -29.75
C ILE A 99 -9.04 -14.79 -31.23
N GLN A 100 -8.56 -15.72 -32.05
CA GLN A 100 -8.47 -15.58 -33.50
C GLN A 100 -9.35 -16.62 -34.21
N PRO A 101 -9.75 -16.37 -35.46
CA PRO A 101 -10.40 -17.37 -36.29
C PRO A 101 -9.56 -18.66 -36.39
N GLY A 102 -10.21 -19.82 -36.25
CA GLY A 102 -9.55 -21.13 -36.26
C GLY A 102 -9.06 -21.64 -34.91
N HIS A 103 -9.08 -20.83 -33.85
CA HIS A 103 -8.65 -21.27 -32.52
C HIS A 103 -9.57 -22.37 -31.94
N HIS A 104 -8.97 -23.28 -31.17
CA HIS A 104 -9.64 -24.19 -30.26
C HIS A 104 -9.65 -23.59 -28.84
N VAL A 105 -10.84 -23.28 -28.33
CA VAL A 105 -11.00 -22.57 -27.06
C VAL A 105 -11.75 -23.42 -26.04
N LEU A 106 -11.25 -23.44 -24.81
CA LEU A 106 -11.94 -23.98 -23.64
C LEU A 106 -12.54 -22.85 -22.81
N GLU A 107 -13.82 -22.97 -22.46
CA GLU A 107 -14.46 -22.19 -21.41
C GLU A 107 -14.68 -23.05 -20.16
N ILE A 108 -14.35 -22.49 -18.99
CA ILE A 108 -14.60 -23.11 -17.67
C ILE A 108 -15.61 -22.25 -16.89
N GLY A 109 -16.73 -22.84 -16.52
CA GLY A 109 -17.92 -22.14 -16.04
C GLY A 109 -18.83 -21.84 -17.23
N SER A 110 -19.96 -22.56 -17.33
CA SER A 110 -20.83 -22.45 -18.50
C SER A 110 -22.04 -21.55 -18.23
N GLY A 111 -22.44 -20.81 -19.24
CA GLY A 111 -23.70 -20.04 -19.24
C GLY A 111 -24.34 -19.94 -20.62
N GLY A 112 -23.77 -20.61 -21.63
CA GLY A 112 -24.15 -20.53 -23.04
C GLY A 112 -23.75 -19.22 -23.72
N TYR A 113 -24.08 -18.07 -23.12
CA TYR A 113 -23.88 -16.76 -23.78
C TYR A 113 -22.41 -16.48 -24.14
N ASN A 114 -21.50 -16.70 -23.19
CA ASN A 114 -20.08 -16.45 -23.42
C ASN A 114 -19.46 -17.47 -24.39
N ALA A 115 -19.88 -18.74 -24.34
CA ALA A 115 -19.54 -19.74 -25.35
C ALA A 115 -19.99 -19.34 -26.76
N ALA A 116 -21.18 -18.73 -26.91
CA ALA A 116 -21.65 -18.21 -28.20
C ALA A 116 -20.81 -17.02 -28.70
N LEU A 117 -20.38 -16.12 -27.80
CA LEU A 117 -19.43 -15.05 -28.16
C LEU A 117 -18.09 -15.63 -28.65
N LEU A 118 -17.57 -16.65 -27.96
CA LEU A 118 -16.36 -17.35 -28.37
C LEU A 118 -16.54 -18.06 -29.72
N ALA A 119 -17.69 -18.68 -29.97
CA ALA A 119 -18.00 -19.37 -31.22
C ALA A 119 -17.96 -18.41 -32.43
N GLU A 120 -18.51 -17.21 -32.28
CA GLU A 120 -18.41 -16.15 -33.29
C GLU A 120 -16.96 -15.70 -33.53
N LEU A 121 -16.13 -15.61 -32.49
CA LEU A 121 -14.73 -15.18 -32.61
C LEU A 121 -13.85 -16.23 -33.31
N VAL A 122 -14.01 -17.51 -32.98
CA VAL A 122 -13.23 -18.59 -33.60
C VAL A 122 -13.71 -18.91 -35.02
N GLY A 123 -14.97 -18.58 -35.34
CA GLY A 123 -15.56 -18.82 -36.64
C GLY A 123 -15.66 -20.30 -37.03
N PRO A 124 -16.03 -20.60 -38.28
CA PRO A 124 -16.42 -21.95 -38.71
C PRO A 124 -15.26 -22.96 -38.77
N SER A 125 -14.02 -22.49 -38.75
CA SER A 125 -12.81 -23.34 -38.78
C SER A 125 -12.24 -23.61 -37.39
N GLY A 126 -12.74 -22.96 -36.34
CA GLY A 126 -12.32 -23.18 -34.96
C GLY A 126 -13.32 -24.04 -34.18
N GLY A 127 -13.08 -24.21 -32.89
CA GLY A 127 -13.94 -24.99 -32.02
C GLY A 127 -14.00 -24.46 -30.60
N VAL A 128 -15.18 -24.49 -30.00
CA VAL A 128 -15.39 -24.10 -28.60
C VAL A 128 -15.86 -25.31 -27.80
N THR A 129 -15.17 -25.59 -26.70
CA THR A 129 -15.66 -26.50 -25.65
C THR A 129 -15.97 -25.69 -24.41
N THR A 130 -17.18 -25.81 -23.87
CA THR A 130 -17.60 -25.16 -22.62
C THR A 130 -17.93 -26.21 -21.57
N LEU A 131 -17.47 -26.00 -20.35
CA LEU A 131 -17.53 -26.99 -19.28
C LEU A 131 -18.08 -26.40 -17.98
N ASP A 132 -18.99 -27.12 -17.34
CA ASP A 132 -19.48 -26.80 -15.98
C ASP A 132 -19.65 -28.08 -15.15
N ILE A 133 -19.53 -27.98 -13.83
CA ILE A 133 -19.71 -29.12 -12.92
C ILE A 133 -21.18 -29.43 -12.67
N ASP A 134 -22.07 -28.44 -12.83
CA ASP A 134 -23.49 -28.57 -12.55
C ASP A 134 -24.27 -29.01 -13.82
N PRO A 135 -24.87 -30.20 -13.83
CA PRO A 135 -25.64 -30.67 -14.99
C PRO A 135 -26.80 -29.74 -15.35
N ALA A 136 -27.41 -29.05 -14.38
CA ALA A 136 -28.50 -28.12 -14.66
C ALA A 136 -28.00 -26.88 -15.44
N VAL A 137 -26.76 -26.47 -15.22
CA VAL A 137 -26.13 -25.36 -15.94
C VAL A 137 -25.77 -25.80 -17.36
N THR A 138 -25.19 -26.99 -17.53
CA THR A 138 -24.86 -27.52 -18.86
C THR A 138 -26.10 -27.79 -19.70
N ASP A 139 -27.16 -28.38 -19.13
CA ASP A 139 -28.42 -28.64 -19.85
C ASP A 139 -29.05 -27.33 -20.37
N ARG A 140 -29.00 -26.28 -19.54
CA ARG A 140 -29.47 -24.94 -19.91
C ARG A 140 -28.62 -24.33 -21.02
N ALA A 141 -27.30 -24.45 -20.94
CA ALA A 141 -26.38 -23.98 -21.96
C ALA A 141 -26.61 -24.70 -23.29
N THR A 142 -26.69 -26.04 -23.30
CA THR A 142 -26.96 -26.86 -24.50
C THR A 142 -28.25 -26.44 -25.19
N ARG A 143 -29.34 -26.26 -24.43
CA ARG A 143 -30.62 -25.82 -25.00
C ARG A 143 -30.50 -24.47 -25.69
N PHE A 144 -29.95 -23.46 -25.00
CA PHE A 144 -29.92 -22.10 -25.55
C PHE A 144 -28.89 -21.89 -26.65
N LEU A 145 -27.78 -22.63 -26.62
CA LEU A 145 -26.86 -22.68 -27.75
C LEU A 145 -27.56 -23.26 -28.99
N ALA A 146 -28.33 -24.34 -28.86
CA ALA A 146 -29.08 -24.91 -29.97
C ALA A 146 -30.18 -23.96 -30.49
N GLU A 147 -30.96 -23.34 -29.60
CA GLU A 147 -32.02 -22.39 -29.97
C GLU A 147 -31.49 -21.13 -30.68
N THR A 148 -30.21 -20.79 -30.47
CA THR A 148 -29.56 -19.60 -31.07
C THR A 148 -28.63 -19.92 -32.24
N GLY A 149 -28.54 -21.19 -32.66
CA GLY A 149 -27.74 -21.62 -33.83
C GLY A 149 -26.26 -21.94 -33.54
N TYR A 150 -25.89 -22.10 -32.27
CA TYR A 150 -24.54 -22.45 -31.80
C TYR A 150 -24.46 -23.91 -31.30
N ASP A 151 -25.22 -24.83 -31.90
CA ASP A 151 -25.25 -26.27 -31.56
C ASP A 151 -23.92 -27.01 -31.82
N HIS A 152 -23.00 -26.40 -32.56
CA HIS A 152 -21.64 -26.88 -32.79
C HIS A 152 -20.69 -26.66 -31.60
N VAL A 153 -21.08 -25.87 -30.59
CA VAL A 153 -20.33 -25.72 -29.34
C VAL A 153 -20.43 -27.02 -28.53
N ARG A 154 -19.29 -27.60 -28.14
CA ARG A 154 -19.26 -28.82 -27.31
C ARG A 154 -19.49 -28.45 -25.85
N VAL A 155 -20.62 -28.84 -25.28
CA VAL A 155 -20.92 -28.66 -23.84
C VAL A 155 -20.53 -29.93 -23.07
N VAL A 156 -19.81 -29.80 -21.96
CA VAL A 156 -19.31 -30.91 -21.15
C VAL A 156 -19.68 -30.72 -19.68
N THR A 157 -20.30 -31.72 -19.06
CA THR A 157 -20.54 -31.73 -17.61
C THR A 157 -19.38 -32.45 -16.91
N ALA A 158 -18.51 -31.71 -16.23
CA ALA A 158 -17.36 -32.26 -15.53
C ALA A 158 -16.81 -31.27 -14.48
N ASP A 159 -16.03 -31.78 -13.52
CA ASP A 159 -15.22 -30.93 -12.64
C ASP A 159 -13.99 -30.44 -13.40
N ALA A 160 -13.88 -29.13 -13.58
CA ALA A 160 -12.79 -28.54 -14.36
C ALA A 160 -11.42 -28.74 -13.71
N GLU A 161 -11.33 -29.02 -12.40
CA GLU A 161 -10.06 -29.37 -11.73
C GLU A 161 -9.33 -30.51 -12.47
N HIS A 162 -10.08 -31.43 -13.08
CA HIS A 162 -9.58 -32.57 -13.83
C HIS A 162 -10.24 -32.64 -15.20
N LEU A 163 -9.64 -31.96 -16.18
CA LEU A 163 -10.15 -31.98 -17.56
C LEU A 163 -10.16 -33.41 -18.12
N PRO A 164 -11.29 -33.87 -18.69
CA PRO A 164 -11.34 -35.16 -19.38
C PRO A 164 -10.37 -35.18 -20.56
N ALA A 165 -9.56 -36.24 -20.68
CA ALA A 165 -8.51 -36.32 -21.70
C ALA A 165 -9.07 -36.23 -23.13
N GLU A 166 -10.27 -36.76 -23.36
CA GLU A 166 -11.00 -36.72 -24.63
C GLU A 166 -11.55 -35.33 -25.03
N VAL A 167 -11.42 -34.35 -24.13
CA VAL A 167 -11.81 -32.95 -24.38
C VAL A 167 -10.62 -32.11 -24.83
N VAL A 168 -9.40 -32.47 -24.44
CA VAL A 168 -8.19 -31.70 -24.75
C VAL A 168 -7.72 -32.03 -26.18
N PRO A 169 -7.56 -31.04 -27.09
CA PRO A 169 -6.97 -31.27 -28.40
C PRO A 169 -5.54 -31.79 -28.31
N ALA A 170 -5.07 -32.52 -29.32
CA ALA A 170 -3.73 -33.10 -29.33
C ALA A 170 -2.61 -32.05 -29.21
N GLU A 171 -2.80 -30.87 -29.81
CA GLU A 171 -1.87 -29.74 -29.76
C GLU A 171 -2.12 -28.81 -28.55
N GLY A 172 -3.11 -29.13 -27.71
CA GLY A 172 -3.62 -28.25 -26.64
C GLY A 172 -4.64 -27.22 -27.15
N PHE A 173 -5.20 -26.45 -26.22
CA PHE A 173 -6.08 -25.32 -26.53
C PHE A 173 -5.29 -24.06 -26.89
N ASP A 174 -5.74 -23.31 -27.88
CA ASP A 174 -5.18 -21.98 -28.20
C ASP A 174 -5.58 -20.94 -27.15
N ALA A 175 -6.75 -21.12 -26.52
CA ALA A 175 -7.14 -20.32 -25.37
C ALA A 175 -7.98 -21.07 -24.32
N VAL A 176 -7.84 -20.67 -23.06
CA VAL A 176 -8.69 -21.07 -21.93
C VAL A 176 -9.28 -19.81 -21.28
N VAL A 177 -10.60 -19.73 -21.19
CA VAL A 177 -11.31 -18.62 -20.55
C VAL A 177 -12.10 -19.15 -19.35
N VAL A 178 -11.74 -18.70 -18.15
CA VAL A 178 -12.34 -19.14 -16.89
C VAL A 178 -13.34 -18.08 -16.44
N THR A 179 -14.58 -18.44 -16.16
CA THR A 179 -15.67 -17.52 -15.78
C THR A 179 -16.17 -17.76 -14.36
N VAL A 180 -15.28 -18.25 -13.51
CA VAL A 180 -15.49 -18.50 -12.07
C VAL A 180 -14.28 -17.99 -11.28
N ASP A 181 -14.49 -17.63 -10.02
CA ASP A 181 -13.42 -17.22 -9.10
C ASP A 181 -12.58 -18.44 -8.72
N THR A 182 -11.39 -18.55 -9.31
CA THR A 182 -10.47 -19.67 -9.12
C THR A 182 -9.31 -19.32 -8.19
N TRP A 183 -8.88 -20.28 -7.38
CA TRP A 183 -7.74 -20.14 -6.48
C TRP A 183 -6.41 -20.61 -7.08
N ASP A 184 -6.47 -21.47 -8.10
CA ASP A 184 -5.31 -22.10 -8.75
C ASP A 184 -5.57 -22.33 -10.25
N LEU A 185 -4.55 -22.73 -11.01
CA LEU A 185 -4.59 -22.89 -12.46
C LEU A 185 -4.02 -24.26 -12.90
N PRO A 186 -4.76 -25.38 -12.73
CA PRO A 186 -4.29 -26.71 -13.14
C PRO A 186 -4.23 -26.90 -14.67
N TRP A 187 -4.70 -25.93 -15.46
CA TRP A 187 -4.90 -26.07 -16.91
C TRP A 187 -3.71 -25.64 -17.77
N ILE A 188 -2.56 -25.32 -17.16
CA ILE A 188 -1.37 -24.83 -17.90
C ILE A 188 -0.95 -25.86 -18.96
N ASP A 189 -0.98 -27.15 -18.63
CA ASP A 189 -0.56 -28.22 -19.54
C ASP A 189 -1.59 -28.51 -20.65
N ALA A 190 -2.85 -28.12 -20.46
CA ALA A 190 -3.88 -28.24 -21.49
C ALA A 190 -3.79 -27.15 -22.57
N LEU A 191 -2.98 -26.11 -22.36
CA LEU A 191 -2.79 -24.99 -23.29
C LEU A 191 -1.63 -25.26 -24.27
N ALA A 192 -1.81 -24.89 -25.54
CA ALA A 192 -0.71 -24.86 -26.51
C ALA A 192 0.36 -23.83 -26.09
N ASP A 193 1.62 -24.02 -26.50
CA ASP A 193 2.64 -22.98 -26.31
C ASP A 193 2.29 -21.74 -27.15
N GLY A 194 2.45 -20.54 -26.57
CA GLY A 194 1.92 -19.30 -27.14
C GLY A 194 0.41 -19.09 -26.92
N GLY A 195 -0.31 -20.09 -26.42
CA GLY A 195 -1.74 -20.00 -26.11
C GLY A 195 -2.05 -19.05 -24.95
N ARG A 196 -3.33 -18.68 -24.85
CA ARG A 196 -3.82 -17.64 -23.93
C ARG A 196 -4.65 -18.24 -22.79
N LEU A 197 -4.41 -17.83 -21.55
CA LEU A 197 -5.27 -18.17 -20.43
C LEU A 197 -5.79 -16.90 -19.78
N VAL A 198 -7.11 -16.76 -19.64
CA VAL A 198 -7.73 -15.64 -18.93
C VAL A 198 -8.53 -16.21 -17.76
N ALA A 199 -8.17 -15.81 -16.54
CA ALA A 199 -8.83 -16.33 -15.35
C ALA A 199 -8.99 -15.27 -14.25
N PRO A 200 -10.17 -15.20 -13.61
CA PRO A 200 -10.37 -14.58 -12.31
C PRO A 200 -9.58 -15.37 -11.27
N LEU A 201 -8.38 -14.90 -10.95
CA LEU A 201 -7.45 -15.54 -10.04
C LEU A 201 -7.48 -14.88 -8.67
N ARG A 202 -7.63 -15.71 -7.64
CA ARG A 202 -7.63 -15.29 -6.24
C ARG A 202 -6.22 -15.29 -5.66
N LEU A 203 -5.78 -14.11 -5.20
CA LEU A 203 -4.51 -13.88 -4.51
C LEU A 203 -4.80 -13.06 -3.24
N HIS A 204 -4.50 -13.60 -2.06
CA HIS A 204 -4.84 -13.02 -0.75
C HIS A 204 -6.28 -12.51 -0.65
N GLN A 205 -7.20 -13.30 -1.23
CA GLN A 205 -8.63 -13.03 -1.30
C GLN A 205 -9.05 -11.82 -2.13
N TYR A 206 -8.13 -11.20 -2.85
CA TYR A 206 -8.45 -10.32 -3.97
C TYR A 206 -8.66 -11.18 -5.21
N VAL A 207 -9.72 -10.90 -5.94
CA VAL A 207 -10.03 -11.58 -7.21
C VAL A 207 -9.80 -10.59 -8.33
N GLN A 208 -8.95 -10.97 -9.27
CA GLN A 208 -8.67 -10.19 -10.47
C GLN A 208 -8.68 -11.11 -11.67
N ALA A 209 -9.34 -10.70 -12.75
CA ALA A 209 -9.18 -11.37 -14.02
C ALA A 209 -7.83 -10.95 -14.62
N ILE A 210 -7.02 -11.96 -14.95
CA ILE A 210 -5.66 -11.79 -15.47
C ILE A 210 -5.54 -12.57 -16.77
N GLY A 211 -5.04 -11.89 -17.81
CA GLY A 211 -4.64 -12.50 -19.07
C GLY A 211 -3.19 -12.99 -19.00
N PHE A 212 -2.95 -14.18 -19.51
CA PHE A 212 -1.65 -14.81 -19.57
C PHE A 212 -1.33 -15.35 -20.96
N THR A 213 -0.05 -15.33 -21.33
CA THR A 213 0.50 -16.10 -22.46
C THR A 213 1.35 -17.24 -21.92
N LYS A 214 1.15 -18.47 -22.41
CA LYS A 214 2.06 -19.58 -22.11
C LYS A 214 3.35 -19.45 -22.93
N ARG A 215 4.50 -19.51 -22.26
CA ARG A 215 5.82 -19.57 -22.90
C ARG A 215 6.72 -20.49 -22.09
N GLY A 216 7.29 -21.50 -22.73
CA GLY A 216 8.27 -22.38 -22.09
C GLY A 216 7.69 -23.12 -20.86
N GLY A 217 6.41 -23.49 -20.92
CA GLY A 217 5.72 -24.21 -19.83
C GLY A 217 5.22 -23.36 -18.67
N ALA A 218 5.42 -22.03 -18.70
CA ALA A 218 4.92 -21.10 -17.68
C ALA A 218 3.93 -20.09 -18.28
N LEU A 219 3.04 -19.56 -17.46
CA LEU A 219 2.15 -18.45 -17.83
C LEU A 219 2.77 -17.12 -17.44
N HIS A 220 2.70 -16.13 -18.32
CA HIS A 220 3.19 -14.77 -18.07
C HIS A 220 2.10 -13.74 -18.33
N SER A 221 1.85 -12.85 -17.37
CA SER A 221 0.87 -11.76 -17.55
C SER A 221 1.46 -10.62 -18.38
N GLU A 222 0.65 -10.05 -19.25
CA GLU A 222 1.04 -8.92 -20.11
C GLU A 222 0.05 -7.76 -20.04
N GLU A 223 -1.13 -7.98 -19.47
CA GLU A 223 -2.21 -7.01 -19.37
C GLU A 223 -2.37 -6.41 -17.96
N PRO A 224 -3.01 -5.24 -17.86
CA PRO A 224 -3.52 -4.73 -16.59
C PRO A 224 -4.46 -5.71 -15.89
N LEU A 225 -4.44 -5.68 -14.56
CA LEU A 225 -5.32 -6.48 -13.71
C LEU A 225 -6.75 -5.92 -13.79
N ILE A 226 -7.72 -6.79 -14.05
CA ILE A 226 -9.14 -6.41 -14.09
C ILE A 226 -9.75 -6.77 -12.74
N VAL A 227 -10.10 -5.76 -11.93
CA VAL A 227 -10.77 -5.99 -10.63
C VAL A 227 -12.18 -6.53 -10.89
N CYS A 228 -12.49 -7.70 -10.37
CA CYS A 228 -13.76 -8.37 -10.67
C CYS A 228 -14.31 -9.18 -9.49
N GLY A 229 -15.57 -9.61 -9.61
CA GLY A 229 -16.18 -10.61 -8.75
C GLY A 229 -16.84 -11.69 -9.59
N PHE A 230 -16.71 -12.94 -9.16
CA PHE A 230 -17.32 -14.11 -9.80
C PHE A 230 -17.92 -15.03 -8.74
N VAL A 231 -18.82 -15.93 -9.17
CA VAL A 231 -19.25 -17.05 -8.33
C VAL A 231 -18.04 -17.95 -8.04
N ALA A 232 -17.99 -18.51 -6.83
CA ALA A 232 -16.85 -19.31 -6.38
C ALA A 232 -16.73 -20.63 -7.15
N MET A 233 -15.49 -21.01 -7.48
CA MET A 233 -15.19 -22.35 -7.98
C MET A 233 -15.73 -23.43 -7.04
N GLN A 234 -16.32 -24.48 -7.62
CA GLN A 234 -16.88 -25.64 -6.91
C GLN A 234 -16.02 -26.89 -7.20
N GLY A 235 -16.33 -28.01 -6.54
CA GLY A 235 -15.64 -29.27 -6.78
C GLY A 235 -14.26 -29.34 -6.12
N ALA A 236 -13.34 -30.09 -6.72
CA ALA A 236 -12.01 -30.35 -6.17
C ALA A 236 -11.07 -29.13 -6.21
N GLY A 237 -11.40 -28.12 -7.02
CA GLY A 237 -10.75 -26.81 -7.06
C GLY A 237 -11.38 -25.77 -6.12
N ALA A 238 -12.42 -26.13 -5.36
CA ALA A 238 -13.07 -25.21 -4.42
C ALA A 238 -12.10 -24.79 -3.31
N TRP A 239 -12.12 -23.50 -2.98
CA TRP A 239 -11.28 -22.92 -1.93
C TRP A 239 -12.11 -22.17 -0.89
N ASN A 240 -11.72 -22.28 0.37
CA ASN A 240 -12.36 -21.56 1.47
C ASN A 240 -11.33 -20.70 2.19
N ALA A 241 -11.71 -19.45 2.44
CA ALA A 241 -10.91 -18.55 3.23
C ALA A 241 -10.68 -19.08 4.64
N ASN A 242 -9.45 -18.96 5.13
CA ASN A 242 -9.13 -19.16 6.53
C ASN A 242 -9.66 -17.96 7.34
N ARG A 243 -10.99 -17.83 7.46
CA ARG A 243 -11.66 -16.76 8.18
C ARG A 243 -11.69 -17.07 9.69
N ARG A 244 -11.45 -16.05 10.49
CA ARG A 244 -11.54 -16.06 11.95
C ARG A 244 -12.28 -14.83 12.41
N THR A 245 -12.95 -14.94 13.55
CA THR A 245 -13.66 -13.83 14.19
C THR A 245 -12.96 -13.50 15.49
N VAL A 246 -12.67 -12.23 15.72
CA VAL A 246 -12.17 -11.74 17.00
C VAL A 246 -13.32 -11.83 18.02
N PRO A 247 -13.16 -12.59 19.13
CA PRO A 247 -14.22 -12.80 20.09
C PRO A 247 -14.80 -11.49 20.65
N GLY A 248 -16.13 -11.35 20.58
CA GLY A 248 -16.86 -10.23 21.16
C GLY A 248 -16.73 -8.89 20.42
N ARG A 249 -16.07 -8.84 19.26
CA ARG A 249 -15.80 -7.58 18.53
C ARG A 249 -16.50 -7.46 17.18
N GLY A 250 -17.11 -8.51 16.65
CA GLY A 250 -17.66 -8.48 15.28
C GLY A 250 -16.61 -8.17 14.20
N VAL A 251 -15.32 -8.35 14.51
CA VAL A 251 -14.19 -8.17 13.60
C VAL A 251 -13.82 -9.52 13.02
N HIS A 252 -13.72 -9.61 11.69
CA HIS A 252 -13.31 -10.81 10.99
C HIS A 252 -12.01 -10.60 10.22
N LEU A 253 -11.13 -11.57 10.34
CA LEU A 253 -9.84 -11.62 9.68
C LEU A 253 -9.77 -12.86 8.80
N ALA A 254 -9.27 -12.70 7.59
CA ALA A 254 -9.25 -13.79 6.63
C ALA A 254 -7.89 -13.84 5.92
N TRP A 255 -7.20 -14.96 6.06
CA TRP A 255 -5.90 -15.21 5.43
C TRP A 255 -6.05 -16.10 4.19
N GLU A 256 -5.04 -16.06 3.31
CA GLU A 256 -4.92 -17.02 2.21
C GLU A 256 -4.40 -18.36 2.72
N ASP A 257 -3.19 -18.37 3.28
CA ASP A 257 -2.50 -19.57 3.74
C ASP A 257 -1.92 -19.39 5.16
N GLY A 258 -1.59 -20.51 5.82
CA GLY A 258 -0.91 -20.54 7.12
C GLY A 258 -1.79 -20.88 8.33
N THR A 259 -1.15 -21.25 9.44
CA THR A 259 -1.83 -21.44 10.73
C THR A 259 -2.13 -20.05 11.31
N PRO A 260 -3.41 -19.70 11.52
CA PRO A 260 -3.77 -18.40 12.05
C PRO A 260 -3.20 -18.26 13.46
N LEU A 261 -2.61 -17.09 13.76
CA LEU A 261 -2.27 -16.73 15.13
C LEU A 261 -3.54 -16.78 16.01
N PRO A 262 -3.44 -17.01 17.33
CA PRO A 262 -4.60 -16.98 18.22
C PRO A 262 -5.27 -15.59 18.17
N VAL A 263 -6.37 -15.47 17.41
CA VAL A 263 -7.08 -14.19 17.21
C VAL A 263 -7.83 -13.74 18.46
N ASP A 264 -7.99 -14.62 19.45
CA ASP A 264 -8.51 -14.34 20.78
C ASP A 264 -7.65 -13.30 21.51
N GLN A 265 -6.34 -13.26 21.24
CA GLN A 265 -5.42 -12.26 21.81
C GLN A 265 -5.63 -10.85 21.25
N LEU A 266 -6.38 -10.69 20.15
CA LEU A 266 -6.67 -9.38 19.56
C LEU A 266 -7.86 -8.67 20.22
N SER A 267 -8.71 -9.37 20.98
CA SER A 267 -9.90 -8.72 21.55
C SER A 267 -9.55 -7.51 22.44
N PRO A 268 -8.53 -7.54 23.32
CA PRO A 268 -8.10 -6.36 24.09
C PRO A 268 -7.48 -5.23 23.26
N ALA A 269 -7.08 -5.49 22.01
CA ALA A 269 -6.42 -4.49 21.17
C ALA A 269 -7.35 -3.32 20.82
N PHE A 270 -8.66 -3.59 20.76
CA PHE A 270 -9.70 -2.62 20.42
C PHE A 270 -10.25 -1.84 21.62
N ASP A 271 -9.70 -2.03 22.83
CA ASP A 271 -10.09 -1.25 24.03
C ASP A 271 -9.31 0.06 24.17
N ARG A 272 -8.36 0.32 23.26
CA ARG A 272 -7.51 1.51 23.26
C ARG A 272 -7.76 2.30 21.98
N GLU A 273 -7.50 3.61 22.06
CA GLU A 273 -7.46 4.46 20.87
C GLU A 273 -6.40 3.95 19.88
N PRO A 274 -6.70 3.94 18.57
CA PRO A 274 -5.75 3.48 17.58
C PRO A 274 -4.58 4.45 17.43
N THR A 275 -3.39 3.90 17.22
CA THR A 275 -2.24 4.68 16.74
C THR A 275 -2.42 4.99 15.26
N VAL A 276 -2.16 6.23 14.86
CA VAL A 276 -2.30 6.66 13.47
C VAL A 276 -0.92 6.95 12.87
N THR A 277 -0.54 6.17 11.86
CA THR A 277 0.67 6.41 11.06
C THR A 277 0.25 6.95 9.69
N ARG A 278 0.58 8.23 9.45
CA ARG A 278 0.36 8.91 8.17
C ARG A 278 1.38 8.42 7.13
N THR A 279 0.91 7.97 5.97
CA THR A 279 1.82 7.51 4.90
C THR A 279 2.26 8.64 4.00
N HIS A 280 1.46 9.71 3.93
CA HIS A 280 1.63 10.88 3.06
C HIS A 280 1.52 10.56 1.57
N VAL A 281 0.92 9.41 1.25
CA VAL A 281 0.57 9.02 -0.10
C VAL A 281 -0.85 9.48 -0.39
N MET A 282 -0.98 10.43 -1.32
CA MET A 282 -2.26 10.97 -1.75
C MET A 282 -2.82 10.17 -2.92
N VAL A 283 -4.13 9.92 -2.90
CA VAL A 283 -4.87 9.16 -3.92
C VAL A 283 -6.15 9.89 -4.30
N GLY A 284 -6.51 9.81 -5.59
CA GLY A 284 -7.75 10.38 -6.11
C GLY A 284 -8.96 9.49 -5.81
N VAL A 285 -10.18 10.06 -5.81
CA VAL A 285 -11.43 9.32 -5.58
C VAL A 285 -11.60 8.12 -6.53
N GLN A 286 -11.21 8.29 -7.78
CA GLN A 286 -11.42 7.31 -8.86
C GLN A 286 -10.21 6.38 -9.07
N GLU A 287 -9.16 6.53 -8.27
CA GLU A 287 -7.95 5.73 -8.42
C GLU A 287 -8.13 4.32 -7.84
N SER A 288 -7.80 3.31 -8.64
CA SER A 288 -7.84 1.91 -8.18
C SER A 288 -6.63 1.58 -7.30
N LEU A 289 -6.89 1.18 -6.07
CA LEU A 289 -5.88 0.70 -5.11
C LEU A 289 -5.61 -0.81 -5.20
N ALA A 290 -6.19 -1.50 -6.17
CA ALA A 290 -6.03 -2.95 -6.30
C ALA A 290 -4.57 -3.41 -6.47
N PRO A 291 -3.70 -2.70 -7.24
CA PRO A 291 -2.28 -3.02 -7.29
C PRO A 291 -1.58 -2.85 -5.93
N LEU A 292 -1.90 -1.79 -5.17
CA LEU A 292 -1.34 -1.59 -3.84
C LEU A 292 -1.70 -2.73 -2.90
N TYR A 293 -2.97 -3.16 -2.88
CA TYR A 293 -3.39 -4.26 -2.01
C TYR A 293 -2.68 -5.57 -2.34
N LEU A 294 -2.49 -5.88 -3.63
CA LEU A 294 -1.75 -7.05 -4.06
C LEU A 294 -0.25 -6.95 -3.72
N TYR A 295 0.33 -5.75 -3.82
CA TYR A 295 1.70 -5.49 -3.38
C TYR A 295 1.85 -5.77 -1.88
N LEU A 296 0.99 -5.17 -1.04
CA LEU A 296 1.01 -5.36 0.41
C LEU A 296 0.83 -6.83 0.80
N ALA A 297 -0.05 -7.56 0.11
CA ALA A 297 -0.28 -8.98 0.33
C ALA A 297 0.99 -9.83 0.13
N GLY A 298 1.80 -9.52 -0.88
CA GLY A 298 3.06 -10.22 -1.12
C GLY A 298 4.25 -9.69 -0.30
N ALA A 299 4.21 -8.43 0.12
CA ALA A 299 5.30 -7.78 0.83
C ALA A 299 5.25 -8.01 2.36
N LEU A 300 4.07 -8.19 2.93
CA LEU A 300 3.87 -8.25 4.38
C LEU A 300 3.47 -9.66 4.84
N PRO A 301 4.36 -10.37 5.56
CA PRO A 301 3.99 -11.60 6.24
C PRO A 301 2.79 -11.38 7.17
N GLY A 302 1.87 -12.35 7.26
CA GLY A 302 0.67 -12.25 8.10
C GLY A 302 -0.40 -11.27 7.58
N PHE A 303 -0.29 -10.81 6.33
CA PHE A 303 -1.34 -10.04 5.66
C PHE A 303 -2.67 -10.79 5.65
N CYS A 304 -3.75 -10.07 5.95
CA CYS A 304 -5.11 -10.58 5.98
C CYS A 304 -6.11 -9.52 5.49
N ARG A 305 -7.30 -10.01 5.12
CA ARG A 305 -8.46 -9.18 4.87
C ARG A 305 -9.25 -8.96 6.16
N LEU A 306 -9.59 -7.71 6.41
CA LEU A 306 -10.34 -7.24 7.58
C LEU A 306 -11.77 -6.87 7.18
N SER A 307 -12.79 -7.44 7.81
CA SER A 307 -14.18 -6.98 7.69
C SER A 307 -14.84 -6.88 9.05
N VAL A 308 -15.88 -6.06 9.17
CA VAL A 308 -16.69 -5.93 10.39
C VAL A 308 -18.15 -6.31 10.10
N ASP A 309 -18.85 -6.85 11.10
CA ASP A 309 -20.28 -7.13 11.01
C ASP A 309 -21.06 -5.84 10.70
N THR A 310 -21.93 -5.87 9.69
CA THR A 310 -22.69 -4.71 9.19
C THR A 310 -23.59 -4.06 10.24
N ASP A 311 -24.06 -4.83 11.22
CA ASP A 311 -24.90 -4.34 12.33
C ASP A 311 -24.08 -3.89 13.55
N SER A 312 -22.74 -4.05 13.49
CA SER A 312 -21.81 -3.85 14.62
C SER A 312 -20.78 -2.74 14.36
N ASP A 313 -20.98 -1.87 13.37
CA ASP A 313 -20.09 -0.74 13.08
C ASP A 313 -20.27 0.40 14.13
N HIS A 314 -20.09 0.04 15.40
CA HIS A 314 -20.18 0.89 16.59
C HIS A 314 -18.86 1.63 16.87
N GLY A 315 -18.08 1.97 15.84
CA GLY A 315 -16.79 2.67 16.01
C GLY A 315 -15.67 1.78 16.56
N ILE A 316 -15.74 0.46 16.36
CA ILE A 316 -14.64 -0.47 16.70
C ILE A 316 -13.42 -0.20 15.83
N LEU A 317 -13.64 0.14 14.56
CA LEU A 317 -12.63 0.68 13.67
C LEU A 317 -12.91 2.17 13.48
N ASN A 318 -11.87 2.99 13.61
CA ASN A 318 -11.94 4.42 13.34
C ASN A 318 -10.78 4.81 12.41
N PRO A 319 -11.03 5.14 11.13
CA PRO A 319 -12.33 5.23 10.48
C PRO A 319 -12.92 3.84 10.13
N PRO A 320 -14.26 3.74 9.96
CA PRO A 320 -14.91 2.51 9.54
C PRO A 320 -14.52 2.10 8.11
N LEU A 321 -14.63 0.81 7.81
CA LEU A 321 -14.34 0.29 6.48
C LEU A 321 -15.37 0.74 5.46
N ARG A 322 -14.91 1.34 4.35
CA ARG A 322 -15.77 1.72 3.23
C ARG A 322 -16.00 0.51 2.32
N HIS A 323 -17.10 -0.21 2.56
CA HIS A 323 -17.78 -1.17 1.66
C HIS A 323 -17.03 -2.43 1.20
N TRP A 324 -15.70 -2.53 1.40
CA TRP A 324 -14.90 -3.69 1.05
C TRP A 324 -13.99 -4.10 2.22
N PRO A 325 -13.77 -5.41 2.46
CA PRO A 325 -12.84 -5.82 3.50
C PRO A 325 -11.45 -5.21 3.26
N GLY A 326 -10.91 -4.51 4.26
CA GLY A 326 -9.67 -3.75 4.19
C GLY A 326 -8.42 -4.61 4.22
N ALA A 327 -7.29 -4.01 3.86
CA ALA A 327 -5.97 -4.61 3.98
C ALA A 327 -5.46 -4.45 5.42
N ALA A 328 -5.04 -5.54 6.06
CA ALA A 328 -4.53 -5.53 7.42
C ALA A 328 -3.36 -6.50 7.62
N ILE A 329 -2.56 -6.27 8.65
CA ILE A 329 -1.55 -7.20 9.16
C ILE A 329 -1.75 -7.42 10.66
N VAL A 330 -1.36 -8.60 11.12
CA VAL A 330 -1.36 -8.97 12.54
C VAL A 330 0.07 -9.20 13.02
N ARG A 331 0.41 -8.64 14.17
CA ARG A 331 1.71 -8.79 14.86
C ARG A 331 1.47 -9.08 16.33
N GLY A 332 1.47 -10.36 16.71
CA GLY A 332 1.11 -10.79 18.07
C GLY A 332 -0.31 -10.31 18.43
N ALA A 333 -0.42 -9.54 19.52
CA ALA A 333 -1.68 -8.94 19.98
C ALA A 333 -2.00 -7.57 19.33
N CYS A 334 -1.34 -7.23 18.22
CA CYS A 334 -1.58 -5.98 17.49
C CYS A 334 -2.15 -6.24 16.10
N LEU A 335 -2.99 -5.31 15.63
CA LEU A 335 -3.51 -5.27 14.27
C LEU A 335 -3.23 -3.89 13.67
N ALA A 336 -2.75 -3.83 12.43
CA ALA A 336 -2.66 -2.59 11.68
C ALA A 336 -3.44 -2.73 10.37
N HIS A 337 -4.28 -1.74 10.02
CA HIS A 337 -5.01 -1.75 8.77
C HIS A 337 -4.85 -0.44 8.01
N LEU A 338 -4.90 -0.54 6.68
CA LEU A 338 -4.88 0.60 5.79
C LEU A 338 -6.28 1.21 5.70
N ALA A 339 -6.35 2.53 5.72
CA ALA A 339 -7.56 3.33 5.58
C ALA A 339 -7.32 4.52 4.65
N ASN A 340 -8.41 5.12 4.17
CA ASN A 340 -8.38 6.31 3.33
C ASN A 340 -9.04 7.47 4.10
N GLU A 341 -8.25 8.49 4.46
CA GLU A 341 -8.73 9.70 5.14
C GLU A 341 -8.85 10.86 4.15
N ARG A 342 -9.96 11.60 4.18
CA ARG A 342 -10.16 12.76 3.30
C ARG A 342 -9.38 13.96 3.86
N ILE A 343 -8.61 14.63 3.02
CA ILE A 343 -7.76 15.78 3.41
C ILE A 343 -8.40 17.11 2.99
N THR A 344 -8.82 17.26 1.73
CA THR A 344 -9.45 18.48 1.18
C THR A 344 -10.48 18.18 0.09
N ASP A 345 -11.19 19.21 -0.36
CA ASP A 345 -11.82 19.23 -1.68
C ASP A 345 -10.74 19.54 -2.71
N GLY A 346 -10.54 18.69 -3.72
CA GLY A 346 -9.62 18.95 -4.82
C GLY A 346 -10.12 20.10 -5.70
N ASP A 347 -9.24 20.63 -6.55
CA ASP A 347 -9.53 21.77 -7.44
C ASP A 347 -10.67 21.49 -8.44
N ASP A 348 -11.00 20.21 -8.67
CA ASP A 348 -12.08 19.71 -9.53
C ASP A 348 -13.39 19.41 -8.77
N GLY A 349 -13.44 19.66 -7.45
CA GLY A 349 -14.56 19.31 -6.58
C GLY A 349 -14.59 17.84 -6.13
N ASN A 350 -13.63 17.01 -6.55
CA ASN A 350 -13.44 15.65 -6.04
C ASN A 350 -12.47 15.67 -4.85
N GLY A 351 -12.78 14.95 -3.76
CA GLY A 351 -11.93 14.98 -2.57
C GLY A 351 -10.53 14.35 -2.80
N VAL A 352 -9.49 14.90 -2.18
CA VAL A 352 -8.17 14.26 -2.11
C VAL A 352 -8.10 13.43 -0.83
N TYR A 353 -7.61 12.19 -0.94
CA TYR A 353 -7.50 11.27 0.19
C TYR A 353 -6.04 10.92 0.47
N GLU A 354 -5.69 10.82 1.75
CA GLU A 354 -4.43 10.23 2.18
C GLU A 354 -4.66 8.76 2.56
N LEU A 355 -3.72 7.91 2.16
CA LEU A 355 -3.61 6.56 2.71
C LEU A 355 -3.02 6.64 4.13
N VAL A 356 -3.73 6.13 5.12
CA VAL A 356 -3.34 6.21 6.54
C VAL A 356 -3.42 4.81 7.16
N VAL A 357 -2.45 4.47 8.00
CA VAL A 357 -2.45 3.17 8.69
C VAL A 357 -2.91 3.37 10.14
N HIS A 358 -3.94 2.61 10.52
CA HIS A 358 -4.51 2.60 11.87
C HIS A 358 -4.10 1.33 12.59
N GLY A 359 -3.45 1.47 13.73
CA GLY A 359 -2.93 0.39 14.54
C GLY A 359 -3.67 0.24 15.87
N TYR A 360 -4.02 -0.99 16.23
CA TYR A 360 -4.70 -1.38 17.47
C TYR A 360 -3.83 -2.34 18.28
N GLY A 361 -3.75 -2.15 19.59
CA GLY A 361 -2.95 -2.98 20.51
C GLY A 361 -1.72 -2.28 21.13
N PRO A 362 -0.99 -2.96 22.03
CA PRO A 362 0.02 -2.34 22.88
C PRO A 362 1.26 -1.81 22.14
N THR A 363 1.63 -2.42 21.02
CA THR A 363 2.79 -2.03 20.18
C THR A 363 2.37 -1.82 18.73
N SER A 364 1.15 -1.31 18.53
CA SER A 364 0.53 -1.20 17.22
C SER A 364 1.24 -0.24 16.26
N HIS A 365 1.93 0.78 16.79
CA HIS A 365 2.74 1.71 16.00
C HIS A 365 3.82 0.98 15.17
N LEU A 366 4.43 -0.10 15.69
CA LEU A 366 5.43 -0.87 14.94
C LEU A 366 4.82 -1.55 13.70
N ALA A 367 3.64 -2.15 13.85
CA ALA A 367 2.92 -2.75 12.74
C ALA A 367 2.40 -1.69 11.76
N ALA A 368 1.93 -0.56 12.28
CA ALA A 368 1.48 0.56 11.47
C ALA A 368 2.61 1.15 10.62
N ASP A 369 3.79 1.36 11.22
CA ASP A 369 4.99 1.85 10.55
C ASP A 369 5.53 0.85 9.52
N GLU A 370 5.48 -0.46 9.81
CA GLU A 370 5.85 -1.51 8.86
C GLU A 370 4.99 -1.44 7.59
N MET A 371 3.66 -1.38 7.75
CA MET A 371 2.74 -1.25 6.62
C MET A 371 2.90 0.09 5.90
N ALA A 372 3.07 1.20 6.63
CA ALA A 372 3.26 2.52 6.05
C ALA A 372 4.53 2.60 5.20
N LYS A 373 5.64 1.98 5.65
CA LYS A 373 6.88 1.86 4.86
C LYS A 373 6.64 1.14 3.53
N GLN A 374 5.83 0.08 3.53
CA GLN A 374 5.48 -0.64 2.31
C GLN A 374 4.59 0.18 1.36
N VAL A 375 3.62 0.94 1.90
CA VAL A 375 2.81 1.88 1.09
C VAL A 375 3.70 2.94 0.43
N GLN A 376 4.66 3.50 1.17
CA GLN A 376 5.62 4.47 0.64
C GLN A 376 6.60 3.85 -0.37
N GLN A 377 7.02 2.60 -0.17
CA GLN A 377 7.86 1.88 -1.12
C GLN A 377 7.11 1.63 -2.44
N TRP A 378 5.84 1.25 -2.36
CA TRP A 378 4.98 1.10 -3.53
C TRP A 378 4.79 2.42 -4.27
N GLN A 379 4.52 3.52 -3.54
CA GLN A 379 4.41 4.87 -4.12
C GLN A 379 5.65 5.24 -4.94
N ARG A 380 6.85 5.09 -4.35
CA ARG A 380 8.10 5.53 -4.97
C ARG A 380 8.51 4.71 -6.18
N ASN A 381 8.23 3.41 -6.15
CA ASN A 381 8.86 2.48 -7.10
C ASN A 381 7.87 1.81 -8.05
N HIS A 382 6.62 1.62 -7.66
CA HIS A 382 5.74 0.65 -8.31
C HIS A 382 4.41 1.23 -8.78
N ARG A 383 3.89 2.29 -8.13
CA ARG A 383 2.59 2.90 -8.44
C ARG A 383 2.45 3.36 -9.89
N ALA A 384 3.53 3.89 -10.46
CA ALA A 384 3.54 4.37 -11.85
C ALA A 384 3.60 3.24 -12.89
N ALA A 385 3.94 2.01 -12.47
CA ALA A 385 3.97 0.88 -13.39
C ALA A 385 2.55 0.59 -13.92
N PRO A 386 2.38 0.33 -15.23
CA PRO A 386 1.07 0.00 -15.78
C PRO A 386 0.41 -1.21 -15.11
N CYS A 387 1.21 -2.25 -14.83
CA CYS A 387 0.79 -3.48 -14.19
C CYS A 387 1.99 -4.25 -13.60
N PRO A 388 1.77 -5.10 -12.58
CA PRO A 388 2.78 -6.05 -12.15
C PRO A 388 2.94 -7.18 -13.19
N ARG A 389 4.10 -7.85 -13.15
CA ARG A 389 4.40 -9.00 -14.00
C ARG A 389 4.23 -10.27 -13.19
N ILE A 390 3.21 -11.05 -13.52
CA ILE A 390 2.85 -12.27 -12.81
C ILE A 390 3.32 -13.46 -13.66
N THR A 391 4.13 -14.33 -13.05
CA THR A 391 4.54 -15.59 -13.66
C THR A 391 3.96 -16.75 -12.85
N VAL A 392 3.27 -17.67 -13.53
CA VAL A 392 2.70 -18.89 -12.93
C VAL A 392 3.41 -20.11 -13.50
N GLN A 393 4.01 -20.90 -12.62
CA GLN A 393 4.75 -22.11 -12.96
C GLN A 393 4.02 -23.34 -12.39
N PRO A 394 3.88 -24.43 -13.15
CA PRO A 394 3.46 -25.71 -12.60
C PRO A 394 4.44 -26.20 -11.53
N VAL A 395 3.94 -26.81 -10.45
CA VAL A 395 4.76 -27.44 -9.40
C VAL A 395 4.84 -28.94 -9.70
N ALA A 396 6.02 -29.43 -10.06
CA ALA A 396 6.22 -30.83 -10.47
C ALA A 396 6.14 -31.84 -9.30
N VAL A 397 6.48 -31.42 -8.07
CA VAL A 397 6.40 -32.21 -6.83
C VAL A 397 6.15 -31.22 -5.69
N PRO A 398 5.22 -31.48 -4.75
CA PRO A 398 5.13 -30.69 -3.52
C PRO A 398 6.41 -30.88 -2.70
N ASP A 399 7.37 -29.98 -2.86
CA ASP A 399 8.61 -29.97 -2.08
C ASP A 399 8.31 -29.70 -0.59
N SER A 400 9.11 -30.32 0.27
CA SER A 400 9.03 -30.13 1.72
C SER A 400 9.11 -28.65 2.10
N ALA A 401 8.23 -28.23 3.02
CA ALA A 401 7.91 -26.86 3.41
C ALA A 401 9.05 -26.00 4.05
N SER A 402 10.33 -26.21 3.69
CA SER A 402 11.47 -25.59 4.37
C SER A 402 12.10 -24.38 3.68
N ASP A 403 11.73 -24.04 2.44
CA ASP A 403 12.15 -22.77 1.84
C ASP A 403 11.16 -21.67 2.21
N GLY A 404 11.63 -20.72 3.03
CA GLY A 404 10.85 -19.60 3.57
C GLY A 404 10.08 -18.82 2.50
N GLN A 405 8.97 -18.19 2.91
CA GLN A 405 8.14 -17.33 2.04
C GLN A 405 8.99 -16.17 1.51
N ALA A 406 9.53 -16.32 0.30
CA ALA A 406 10.07 -15.19 -0.44
C ALA A 406 8.93 -14.19 -0.71
N PRO A 407 9.19 -12.87 -0.59
CA PRO A 407 8.17 -11.85 -0.83
C PRO A 407 7.61 -12.00 -2.25
N HIS A 408 6.31 -11.76 -2.39
CA HIS A 408 5.57 -11.83 -3.65
C HIS A 408 5.60 -13.20 -4.36
N VAL A 409 5.88 -14.27 -3.63
CA VAL A 409 5.79 -15.65 -4.12
C VAL A 409 4.65 -16.38 -3.39
N PHE A 410 3.63 -16.78 -4.13
CA PHE A 410 2.46 -17.52 -3.62
C PHE A 410 2.54 -18.97 -4.08
N ARG A 411 2.40 -19.91 -3.15
CA ARG A 411 2.38 -21.35 -3.45
C ARG A 411 0.94 -21.84 -3.36
N LYS A 412 0.47 -22.48 -4.42
CA LYS A 412 -0.86 -23.08 -4.52
C LYS A 412 -0.72 -24.61 -4.60
N LYS A 413 -1.83 -25.31 -4.84
CA LYS A 413 -1.86 -26.78 -4.93
C LYS A 413 -1.09 -27.29 -6.15
N HIS A 414 -1.26 -26.63 -7.30
CA HIS A 414 -0.71 -27.00 -8.60
C HIS A 414 0.34 -26.02 -9.10
N THR A 415 0.32 -24.77 -8.61
CA THR A 415 1.15 -23.72 -9.16
C THR A 415 1.97 -22.96 -8.12
N ARG A 416 3.09 -22.42 -8.59
CA ARG A 416 3.87 -21.38 -7.92
C ARG A 416 3.69 -20.09 -8.70
N ILE A 417 3.16 -19.07 -8.04
CA ILE A 417 2.90 -17.76 -8.60
C ILE A 417 3.97 -16.81 -8.05
N SER A 418 4.60 -16.06 -8.94
CA SER A 418 5.56 -15.02 -8.57
C SER A 418 5.13 -13.70 -9.19
N ILE A 419 5.19 -12.62 -8.40
CA ILE A 419 4.86 -11.28 -8.85
C ILE A 419 6.12 -10.43 -8.82
N ASP A 420 6.57 -10.02 -10.00
CA ASP A 420 7.60 -9.00 -10.18
C ASP A 420 6.93 -7.63 -10.28
N TRP A 421 7.40 -6.70 -9.45
CA TRP A 421 6.92 -5.32 -9.42
C TRP A 421 7.93 -4.43 -10.14
N PRO A 422 7.64 -3.97 -11.38
CA PRO A 422 8.56 -3.12 -12.11
C PRO A 422 8.90 -1.88 -11.29
N VAL A 423 10.19 -1.54 -11.25
CA VAL A 423 10.67 -0.29 -10.64
C VAL A 423 10.60 0.81 -11.70
N ILE A 424 9.67 1.74 -11.52
CA ILE A 424 9.64 3.01 -12.24
C ILE A 424 10.37 4.03 -11.37
N PRO A 425 11.52 4.56 -11.82
CA PRO A 425 12.31 5.44 -10.99
C PRO A 425 11.63 6.81 -10.85
N GLY A 426 11.85 7.46 -9.72
CA GLY A 426 11.63 8.91 -9.62
C GLY A 426 12.62 9.67 -10.51
N THR A 427 12.50 10.99 -10.56
CA THR A 427 13.35 11.85 -11.39
C THR A 427 13.98 12.95 -10.56
N ALA A 428 15.18 13.36 -10.93
CA ALA A 428 15.84 14.51 -10.33
C ALA A 428 16.72 15.25 -11.34
N ALA A 429 16.87 16.56 -11.16
CA ALA A 429 17.70 17.41 -11.99
C ALA A 429 18.95 17.85 -11.23
N LEU A 430 20.11 17.47 -11.75
CA LEU A 430 21.40 18.07 -11.43
C LEU A 430 21.62 19.24 -12.40
N LEU A 431 21.49 20.47 -11.89
CA LEU A 431 21.65 21.69 -12.69
C LEU A 431 22.97 22.35 -12.33
N THR A 432 23.78 22.66 -13.35
CA THR A 432 25.05 23.37 -13.20
C THR A 432 25.02 24.73 -13.89
N ASP A 433 25.67 25.72 -13.29
CA ASP A 433 25.96 27.00 -13.94
C ASP A 433 27.35 27.02 -14.61
N ASP A 434 27.69 28.13 -15.24
CA ASP A 434 28.99 28.34 -15.92
C ASP A 434 30.17 28.43 -14.95
N GLU A 435 29.91 28.62 -13.65
CA GLU A 435 30.92 28.61 -12.58
C GLU A 435 31.14 27.21 -11.98
N GLY A 436 30.39 26.20 -12.45
CA GLY A 436 30.46 24.83 -11.94
C GLY A 436 29.78 24.62 -10.59
N ARG A 437 28.90 25.53 -10.17
CA ARG A 437 28.05 25.38 -8.98
C ARG A 437 26.84 24.52 -9.29
N TYR A 438 26.26 23.92 -8.27
CA TYR A 438 25.05 23.10 -8.33
C TYR A 438 23.87 23.85 -7.74
N LEU A 439 22.73 23.86 -8.43
CA LEU A 439 21.49 24.40 -7.86
C LEU A 439 20.89 23.34 -6.92
N LEU A 440 20.71 23.70 -5.66
CA LEU A 440 20.09 22.85 -4.65
C LEU A 440 18.88 23.55 -4.05
N HIS A 441 17.87 22.76 -3.67
CA HIS A 441 16.74 23.25 -2.89
C HIS A 441 16.79 22.73 -1.45
N LEU A 442 16.34 23.55 -0.50
CA LEU A 442 16.11 23.13 0.88
C LEU A 442 14.66 22.67 1.02
N ARG A 443 14.46 21.39 1.31
CA ARG A 443 13.13 20.81 1.51
C ARG A 443 12.49 21.32 2.79
N SER A 444 11.17 21.47 2.78
CA SER A 444 10.41 21.86 3.97
C SER A 444 10.61 20.88 5.13
N ALA A 445 11.02 21.37 6.30
CA ALA A 445 11.21 20.55 7.49
C ALA A 445 9.89 20.03 8.10
N ASN A 446 8.79 20.75 7.86
CA ASN A 446 7.48 20.49 8.47
C ASN A 446 6.50 19.81 7.51
N LYS A 447 6.93 19.53 6.27
CA LYS A 447 6.14 18.74 5.34
C LYS A 447 6.57 17.28 5.44
N PRO A 448 5.64 16.35 5.26
CA PRO A 448 5.96 14.93 5.32
C PRO A 448 6.46 14.41 3.97
N ILE A 449 7.56 15.00 3.54
CA ILE A 449 8.22 14.70 2.28
C ILE A 449 9.47 13.88 2.53
N TRP A 450 10.04 13.31 1.46
CA TRP A 450 11.29 12.58 1.58
C TRP A 450 12.42 13.47 2.13
N ARG A 451 13.03 13.04 3.25
CA ARG A 451 14.16 13.71 3.90
C ARG A 451 13.88 15.21 4.16
N PRO A 452 12.89 15.52 5.03
CA PRO A 452 12.51 16.89 5.31
C PRO A 452 13.66 17.66 5.96
N GLY A 453 13.80 18.95 5.65
CA GLY A 453 14.87 19.80 6.18
C GLY A 453 16.27 19.52 5.62
N GLN A 454 16.38 18.71 4.56
CA GLN A 454 17.66 18.43 3.90
C GLN A 454 17.77 19.16 2.55
N TRP A 455 19.01 19.48 2.17
CA TRP A 455 19.34 20.02 0.86
C TRP A 455 19.42 18.90 -0.17
N ALA A 456 18.75 19.08 -1.32
CA ALA A 456 18.64 18.05 -2.33
C ALA A 456 18.58 18.60 -3.77
N LEU A 457 18.63 17.69 -4.74
CA LEU A 457 18.24 17.97 -6.13
C LEU A 457 16.72 18.19 -6.24
N LEU A 458 16.34 18.99 -7.23
CA LEU A 458 14.95 19.21 -7.65
C LEU A 458 14.40 17.97 -8.35
N GLY A 459 13.13 17.65 -8.15
CA GLY A 459 12.44 16.53 -8.80
C GLY A 459 11.56 15.69 -7.87
N GLY A 460 10.83 14.74 -8.45
CA GLY A 460 9.81 13.98 -7.74
C GLY A 460 9.54 12.60 -8.34
N ASN A 461 8.33 12.09 -8.12
CA ASN A 461 7.95 10.76 -8.59
C ASN A 461 7.51 10.82 -10.05
N THR A 462 7.80 9.76 -10.81
CA THR A 462 7.17 9.57 -12.13
C THR A 462 5.70 9.20 -11.90
N GLU A 463 4.78 9.82 -12.65
CA GLU A 463 3.35 9.49 -12.55
C GLU A 463 2.94 8.37 -13.51
N LYS A 464 1.75 7.80 -13.28
CA LYS A 464 1.26 6.68 -14.09
C LYS A 464 1.00 7.14 -15.53
N GLY A 465 1.63 6.45 -16.49
CA GLY A 465 1.50 6.76 -17.92
C GLY A 465 2.52 7.77 -18.43
N GLU A 466 3.34 8.32 -17.55
CA GLU A 466 4.40 9.28 -17.86
C GLU A 466 5.75 8.56 -18.01
N THR A 467 6.61 9.05 -18.91
CA THR A 467 8.02 8.67 -18.97
C THR A 467 8.86 9.50 -17.98
N CYS A 468 10.02 9.01 -17.55
CA CYS A 468 10.91 9.80 -16.69
C CYS A 468 11.33 11.15 -17.31
N ASP A 469 11.37 11.22 -18.65
CA ASP A 469 11.74 12.44 -19.37
C ASP A 469 10.61 13.49 -19.32
N GLU A 470 9.36 13.06 -19.37
CA GLU A 470 8.19 13.93 -19.15
C GLU A 470 8.11 14.34 -17.66
N ALA A 471 8.31 13.39 -16.75
CA ALA A 471 8.26 13.63 -15.31
C ALA A 471 9.23 14.71 -14.86
N ILE A 472 10.50 14.67 -15.32
CA ILE A 472 11.46 15.70 -14.89
C ILE A 472 11.11 17.10 -15.42
N VAL A 473 10.46 17.19 -16.58
CA VAL A 473 10.00 18.46 -17.14
C VAL A 473 8.84 19.01 -16.33
N ARG A 474 7.86 18.15 -15.99
CA ARG A 474 6.73 18.52 -15.12
C ARG A 474 7.21 18.97 -13.75
N GLU A 475 8.04 18.17 -13.09
CA GLU A 475 8.55 18.46 -11.73
C GLU A 475 9.32 19.79 -11.67
N LEU A 476 10.18 20.09 -12.67
CA LEU A 476 10.87 21.39 -12.71
C LEU A 476 9.91 22.58 -12.92
N ALA A 477 8.86 22.39 -13.73
CA ALA A 477 7.82 23.40 -13.89
C ALA A 477 7.03 23.61 -12.60
N GLU A 478 6.73 22.55 -11.87
CA GLU A 478 5.99 22.57 -10.61
C GLU A 478 6.81 23.15 -9.46
N GLU A 479 8.07 22.73 -9.29
CA GLU A 479 8.90 23.13 -8.15
C GLU A 479 9.52 24.53 -8.33
N ILE A 480 9.93 24.88 -9.56
CA ILE A 480 10.68 26.12 -9.82
C ILE A 480 10.13 26.99 -10.97
N GLY A 481 9.00 26.63 -11.57
CA GLY A 481 8.35 27.42 -12.61
C GLY A 481 9.12 27.48 -13.94
N LEU A 482 10.09 26.59 -14.16
CA LEU A 482 10.97 26.64 -15.33
C LEU A 482 10.93 25.34 -16.14
N ALA A 483 10.87 25.48 -17.46
CA ALA A 483 11.18 24.41 -18.40
C ALA A 483 12.64 24.52 -18.84
N ILE A 484 13.46 23.50 -18.55
CA ILE A 484 14.89 23.49 -18.87
C ILE A 484 15.14 22.64 -20.11
N PRO A 485 15.46 23.24 -21.27
CA PRO A 485 15.70 22.47 -22.48
C PRO A 485 17.05 21.72 -22.42
N GLY A 486 17.12 20.59 -23.11
CA GLY A 486 18.38 19.85 -23.29
C GLY A 486 18.86 19.09 -22.06
N LEU A 487 17.96 18.75 -21.13
CA LEU A 487 18.25 17.78 -20.07
C LEU A 487 18.70 16.45 -20.67
N THR A 488 19.74 15.86 -20.09
CA THR A 488 20.28 14.57 -20.53
C THR A 488 20.38 13.61 -19.36
N ALA A 489 19.88 12.39 -19.52
CA ALA A 489 19.98 11.38 -18.47
C ALA A 489 21.45 11.08 -18.16
N LEU A 490 21.83 11.23 -16.88
CA LEU A 490 23.20 11.19 -16.41
C LEU A 490 23.52 9.86 -15.73
N VAL A 491 22.78 9.53 -14.66
CA VAL A 491 22.98 8.35 -13.80
C VAL A 491 21.63 7.86 -13.26
N THR A 492 21.59 6.62 -12.76
CA THR A 492 20.57 6.18 -11.80
C THR A 492 21.15 6.18 -10.39
N LEU A 493 20.45 6.78 -9.44
CA LEU A 493 20.74 6.69 -8.01
C LEU A 493 19.89 5.57 -7.40
N ASP A 494 20.55 4.55 -6.85
CA ASP A 494 19.90 3.50 -6.07
C ASP A 494 20.17 3.72 -4.59
N THR A 495 19.10 3.87 -3.81
CA THR A 495 19.19 3.89 -2.35
C THR A 495 18.99 2.47 -1.81
N LEU A 496 19.92 2.04 -0.97
CA LEU A 496 19.86 0.77 -0.26
C LEU A 496 19.61 1.02 1.23
N ASP A 497 18.85 0.14 1.87
CA ASP A 497 18.75 0.11 3.33
C ASP A 497 20.09 -0.32 3.97
N ALA A 498 20.16 -0.28 5.29
CA ALA A 498 21.38 -0.64 6.02
C ALA A 498 21.83 -2.09 5.79
N CYS A 499 20.89 -3.01 5.53
CA CYS A 499 21.17 -4.41 5.20
C CYS A 499 21.64 -4.58 3.75
N GLY A 500 21.40 -3.59 2.89
CA GLY A 500 21.75 -3.58 1.48
C GLY A 500 20.60 -3.93 0.56
N SER A 501 19.38 -4.01 1.10
CA SER A 501 18.17 -4.22 0.31
C SER A 501 17.81 -2.96 -0.45
N PHE A 502 17.31 -3.12 -1.67
CA PHE A 502 16.84 -2.02 -2.50
C PHE A 502 15.69 -1.26 -1.83
N LYS A 503 15.78 0.08 -1.78
CA LYS A 503 14.76 0.96 -1.19
C LYS A 503 14.06 1.82 -2.23
N ASP A 504 14.84 2.49 -3.08
CA ASP A 504 14.31 3.27 -4.21
C ASP A 504 15.35 3.51 -5.31
N ARG A 505 14.84 3.98 -6.46
CA ARG A 505 15.63 4.41 -7.61
C ARG A 505 15.18 5.78 -8.11
N VAL A 506 16.14 6.64 -8.40
CA VAL A 506 15.92 7.94 -9.05
C VAL A 506 16.78 8.04 -10.30
N ARG A 507 16.21 8.45 -11.42
CA ARG A 507 16.96 8.82 -12.62
C ARG A 507 17.34 10.29 -12.54
N VAL A 508 18.64 10.56 -12.57
CA VAL A 508 19.16 11.92 -12.51
C VAL A 508 19.46 12.42 -13.92
N TYR A 509 18.96 13.60 -14.23
CA TYR A 509 19.21 14.34 -15.46
C TYR A 509 20.19 15.47 -15.21
N HIS A 510 21.12 15.70 -16.14
CA HIS A 510 22.01 16.86 -16.14
C HIS A 510 21.50 17.94 -17.07
N GLY A 511 21.50 19.19 -16.60
CA GLY A 511 21.19 20.38 -17.38
C GLY A 511 22.06 21.57 -17.01
N ARG A 512 22.04 22.61 -17.86
CA ARG A 512 22.68 23.89 -17.56
C ARG A 512 21.65 24.99 -17.34
N LEU A 513 21.87 25.80 -16.31
CA LEU A 513 21.04 26.94 -15.98
C LEU A 513 21.91 28.07 -15.42
N ASN A 514 21.83 29.26 -16.03
CA ASN A 514 22.59 30.44 -15.63
C ASN A 514 21.64 31.57 -15.18
N VAL A 515 20.79 31.25 -14.21
CA VAL A 515 19.83 32.20 -13.61
C VAL A 515 20.17 32.34 -12.13
N PRO A 516 20.33 33.56 -11.59
CA PRO A 516 20.53 33.77 -10.16
C PRO A 516 19.41 33.11 -9.34
N ALA A 517 19.76 32.42 -8.25
CA ALA A 517 18.78 31.63 -7.48
C ALA A 517 17.61 32.47 -6.93
N HIS A 518 17.81 33.77 -6.69
CA HIS A 518 16.75 34.68 -6.22
C HIS A 518 15.81 35.18 -7.32
N GLU A 519 16.13 34.94 -8.59
CA GLU A 519 15.28 35.24 -9.75
C GLU A 519 14.44 34.02 -10.17
N ILE A 520 14.77 32.83 -9.65
CA ILE A 520 14.01 31.61 -9.89
C ILE A 520 12.80 31.60 -8.94
N GLN A 521 11.60 31.42 -9.51
CA GLN A 521 10.38 31.31 -8.72
C GLN A 521 10.36 29.97 -8.00
N LEU A 522 10.61 29.96 -6.69
CA LEU A 522 10.43 28.75 -5.89
C LEU A 522 8.95 28.54 -5.56
N CYS A 523 8.34 27.53 -6.17
CA CYS A 523 6.95 27.14 -5.92
C CYS A 523 6.86 26.10 -4.80
N GLU A 524 7.85 25.20 -4.69
CA GLU A 524 7.93 24.19 -3.65
C GLU A 524 9.31 24.15 -2.95
N GLY A 525 9.32 24.14 -1.63
CA GLY A 525 10.52 24.11 -0.79
C GLY A 525 10.64 25.36 0.08
N ILE A 526 11.81 25.56 0.69
CA ILE A 526 12.11 26.73 1.54
C ILE A 526 13.06 27.69 0.82
N GLN A 527 14.09 27.17 0.16
CA GLN A 527 15.16 28.00 -0.38
C GLN A 527 15.86 27.33 -1.58
N LEU A 528 16.30 28.13 -2.55
CA LEU A 528 17.23 27.73 -3.60
C LEU A 528 18.62 28.32 -3.34
N ARG A 529 19.67 27.55 -3.67
CA ARG A 529 21.06 28.01 -3.54
C ARG A 529 21.97 27.38 -4.59
N TRP A 530 22.74 28.22 -5.28
CA TRP A 530 23.91 27.78 -6.05
C TRP A 530 25.06 27.47 -5.09
N THR A 531 25.55 26.24 -5.14
CA THR A 531 26.45 25.67 -4.13
C THR A 531 27.66 25.01 -4.78
N ARG A 532 28.87 25.25 -4.28
CA ARG A 532 30.07 24.53 -4.71
C ARG A 532 30.19 23.18 -4.00
N ILE A 533 30.86 22.20 -4.61
CA ILE A 533 30.95 20.85 -4.04
C ILE A 533 31.58 20.86 -2.64
N GLU A 534 32.56 21.73 -2.40
CA GLU A 534 33.27 21.84 -1.12
C GLU A 534 32.34 22.34 0.01
N GLU A 535 31.37 23.20 -0.32
CA GLU A 535 30.40 23.75 0.63
C GLU A 535 29.41 22.70 1.12
N THR A 536 29.15 21.66 0.32
CA THR A 536 28.19 20.59 0.68
C THR A 536 28.59 19.81 1.93
N THR A 537 29.87 19.83 2.30
CA THR A 537 30.39 19.16 3.50
C THR A 537 29.90 19.79 4.81
N GLN A 538 29.47 21.05 4.76
CA GLN A 538 28.94 21.79 5.91
C GLN A 538 27.41 21.90 5.90
N MET A 539 26.75 21.24 4.96
CA MET A 539 25.31 21.31 4.76
C MET A 539 24.65 20.00 5.19
N THR A 540 23.42 20.09 5.69
CA THR A 540 22.57 18.92 5.94
C THR A 540 22.03 18.38 4.62
N MET A 541 22.85 17.60 3.93
CA MET A 541 22.54 17.08 2.60
C MET A 541 21.71 15.79 2.65
N ASP A 542 20.83 15.65 1.66
CA ASP A 542 20.32 14.33 1.27
C ASP A 542 21.50 13.44 0.83
N PRO A 543 21.69 12.25 1.43
CA PRO A 543 22.85 11.40 1.15
C PRO A 543 22.97 10.99 -0.32
N GLY A 544 21.82 10.73 -0.96
CA GLY A 544 21.71 10.41 -2.38
C GLY A 544 22.22 11.53 -3.27
N THR A 545 21.68 12.74 -3.06
CA THR A 545 22.11 13.97 -3.71
C THR A 545 23.61 14.19 -3.53
N ALA A 546 24.12 14.11 -2.29
CA ALA A 546 25.54 14.32 -2.02
C ALA A 546 26.43 13.32 -2.77
N ALA A 547 26.00 12.06 -2.91
CA ALA A 547 26.74 11.05 -3.67
C ALA A 547 26.73 11.33 -5.17
N VAL A 548 25.59 11.73 -5.73
CA VAL A 548 25.46 12.10 -7.14
C VAL A 548 26.32 13.33 -7.47
N LEU A 549 26.32 14.36 -6.61
CA LEU A 549 27.15 15.54 -6.79
C LEU A 549 28.65 15.19 -6.80
N ARG A 550 29.10 14.34 -5.87
CA ARG A 550 30.49 13.86 -5.83
C ARG A 550 30.85 13.06 -7.10
N ALA A 551 29.98 12.11 -7.48
CA ALA A 551 30.20 11.31 -8.68
C ALA A 551 30.29 12.17 -9.96
N HIS A 552 29.41 13.18 -10.09
CA HIS A 552 29.45 14.14 -11.20
C HIS A 552 30.70 15.04 -11.14
N HIS A 553 31.09 15.53 -9.97
CA HIS A 553 32.30 16.34 -9.82
C HIS A 553 33.56 15.58 -10.23
N ASP A 554 33.70 14.34 -9.77
CA ASP A 554 34.85 13.48 -10.07
C ASP A 554 34.85 13.00 -11.53
N THR A 555 33.67 12.83 -12.13
CA THR A 555 33.52 12.38 -13.53
C THR A 555 32.31 13.05 -14.20
N PRO A 556 32.46 14.27 -14.78
CA PRO A 556 31.35 15.06 -15.32
C PRO A 556 30.67 14.46 -16.55
N ARG A 557 31.35 13.54 -17.23
CA ARG A 557 30.79 12.74 -18.32
C ARG A 557 31.10 11.28 -18.04
N PRO A 558 30.18 10.55 -17.39
CA PRO A 558 30.40 9.14 -17.14
C PRO A 558 30.55 8.40 -18.47
N ALA A 559 31.48 7.44 -18.52
CA ALA A 559 31.70 6.65 -19.73
C ALA A 559 30.39 5.94 -20.10
N ARG A 560 29.88 6.22 -21.31
CA ARG A 560 28.77 5.44 -21.87
C ARG A 560 29.27 4.01 -22.01
N SER A 561 28.77 3.09 -21.18
CA SER A 561 28.90 1.67 -21.47
C SER A 561 28.21 1.42 -22.82
N GLY A 562 28.73 0.53 -23.66
CA GLY A 562 28.16 0.25 -24.99
C GLY A 562 26.76 -0.39 -24.98
N ALA A 563 26.05 -0.37 -23.84
CA ALA A 563 24.69 -0.83 -23.65
C ALA A 563 23.79 0.36 -23.28
N ASP A 564 22.49 0.30 -23.61
CA ASP A 564 21.46 1.31 -23.33
C ASP A 564 21.19 1.59 -21.82
N THR A 565 22.12 1.25 -20.93
CA THR A 565 21.98 1.38 -19.47
C THR A 565 22.83 2.53 -18.93
N LEU A 566 22.20 3.37 -18.12
CA LEU A 566 22.87 4.46 -17.42
C LEU A 566 23.79 3.92 -16.32
N PRO A 567 24.91 4.60 -16.03
CA PRO A 567 25.75 4.31 -14.86
C PRO A 567 24.95 4.46 -13.56
N ALA A 568 25.23 3.59 -12.58
CA ALA A 568 24.54 3.59 -11.29
C ALA A 568 25.43 4.16 -10.17
N VAL A 569 24.84 5.05 -9.35
CA VAL A 569 25.39 5.51 -8.07
C VAL A 569 24.60 4.82 -6.97
N GLN A 570 25.28 4.17 -6.02
CA GLN A 570 24.63 3.49 -4.91
C GLN A 570 24.92 4.21 -3.60
N VAL A 571 23.87 4.43 -2.80
CA VAL A 571 23.99 4.98 -1.45
C VAL A 571 23.33 4.05 -0.46
N ARG A 572 24.03 3.72 0.61
CA ARG A 572 23.50 2.93 1.72
C ARG A 572 23.07 3.86 2.84
N GLU A 573 21.83 3.71 3.28
CA GLU A 573 21.35 4.41 4.47
C GLU A 573 21.95 3.77 5.74
N PRO A 574 22.38 4.59 6.72
CA PRO A 574 22.79 4.07 8.02
C PRO A 574 21.59 3.44 8.74
N SER A 575 21.79 2.30 9.41
CA SER A 575 20.77 1.74 10.30
C SER A 575 20.59 2.67 11.49
N ASP A 576 19.36 3.11 11.78
CA ASP A 576 19.04 3.74 13.07
C ASP A 576 17.89 2.99 13.73
N ASP A 577 18.12 1.72 14.06
CA ASP A 577 17.22 0.89 14.90
C ASP A 577 17.38 1.19 16.40
N ARG A 578 17.96 2.35 16.74
CA ARG A 578 18.17 2.77 18.13
C ARG A 578 16.94 3.52 18.61
N SER A 579 16.39 3.12 19.75
CA SER A 579 15.36 3.91 20.43
C SER A 579 15.92 5.29 20.76
N ARG A 580 15.14 6.34 20.46
CA ARG A 580 15.45 7.72 20.86
C ARG A 580 14.88 7.97 22.25
N SER A 581 15.59 8.74 23.06
CA SER A 581 15.14 9.17 24.38
C SER A 581 15.16 10.69 24.51
N ILE A 582 14.16 11.25 25.18
CA ILE A 582 14.18 12.67 25.57
C ILE A 582 15.15 12.81 26.73
N VAL A 583 16.11 13.73 26.61
CA VAL A 583 17.06 14.03 27.69
C VAL A 583 16.58 15.27 28.45
N GLY A 584 16.29 15.12 29.73
CA GLY A 584 16.04 16.24 30.64
C GLY A 584 17.21 16.43 31.61
N ALA A 585 17.50 17.68 31.98
CA ALA A 585 18.57 18.03 32.90
C ALA A 585 18.00 18.79 34.10
N HIS A 586 18.32 18.33 35.31
CA HIS A 586 17.78 18.82 36.58
C HIS A 586 18.91 19.32 37.47
N LEU A 587 18.74 20.47 38.10
CA LEU A 587 19.70 21.03 39.04
C LEU A 587 19.31 20.73 40.49
N VAL A 588 20.20 20.08 41.23
CA VAL A 588 20.07 19.82 42.67
C VAL A 588 21.02 20.73 43.44
N LEU A 589 20.47 21.82 43.99
CA LEU A 589 21.21 22.69 44.91
C LEU A 589 20.89 22.34 46.34
N VAL A 590 21.93 22.15 47.16
CA VAL A 590 21.81 21.88 48.59
C VAL A 590 22.55 22.96 49.38
N ARG A 591 21.83 23.61 50.30
CA ARG A 591 22.37 24.60 51.24
C ARG A 591 21.88 24.27 52.64
N ASP A 592 22.78 24.12 53.60
CA ASP A 592 22.48 23.83 55.00
C ASP A 592 21.53 22.63 55.23
N GLY A 593 21.69 21.57 54.43
CA GLY A 593 20.85 20.36 54.50
C GLY A 593 19.45 20.50 53.88
N ALA A 594 19.17 21.63 53.23
CA ALA A 594 17.93 21.87 52.49
C ALA A 594 18.18 21.91 50.97
N VAL A 595 17.23 21.39 50.20
CA VAL A 595 17.24 21.40 48.73
C VAL A 595 16.34 22.51 48.18
N LEU A 596 16.77 23.16 47.11
CA LEU A 596 15.95 24.15 46.41
C LEU A 596 14.87 23.46 45.56
N LEU A 597 13.60 23.81 45.77
CA LEU A 597 12.49 23.36 44.94
C LEU A 597 11.62 24.53 44.49
N GLY A 598 11.08 24.41 43.28
CA GLY A 598 10.18 25.37 42.64
C GLY A 598 8.75 24.84 42.62
N LYS A 599 7.76 25.70 42.86
CA LYS A 599 6.35 25.31 42.76
C LYS A 599 5.80 25.69 41.38
N ARG A 600 5.46 24.68 40.57
CA ARG A 600 4.93 24.85 39.21
C ARG A 600 3.66 25.69 39.21
N HIS A 601 3.50 26.54 38.21
CA HIS A 601 2.28 27.30 37.97
C HIS A 601 1.10 26.34 37.71
N SER A 602 -0.11 26.73 38.11
CA SER A 602 -1.31 25.89 38.00
C SER A 602 -1.71 25.60 36.55
N GLY A 603 -1.29 26.43 35.60
CA GLY A 603 -1.46 26.23 34.16
C GLY A 603 -0.37 25.40 33.47
N SER A 604 0.56 24.80 34.21
CA SER A 604 1.64 24.00 33.62
C SER A 604 1.10 22.74 32.94
N ALA A 605 1.52 22.48 31.70
CA ALA A 605 1.13 21.29 30.94
C ALA A 605 1.55 19.96 31.61
N PHE A 606 2.66 19.97 32.36
CA PHE A 606 3.14 18.84 33.15
C PHE A 606 3.12 19.20 34.63
N ALA A 607 2.58 18.29 35.47
CA ALA A 607 2.54 18.37 36.93
C ALA A 607 2.13 19.76 37.49
N PRO A 608 0.94 20.29 37.16
CA PRO A 608 0.50 21.60 37.65
C PRO A 608 0.46 21.66 39.18
N SER A 609 0.80 22.82 39.75
CA SER A 609 0.84 23.05 41.21
C SER A 609 1.75 22.11 42.04
N THR A 610 2.67 21.41 41.37
CA THR A 610 3.56 20.40 41.97
C THR A 610 4.97 20.96 42.15
N TRP A 611 5.69 20.54 43.20
CA TRP A 611 7.07 20.96 43.44
C TRP A 611 8.07 20.19 42.56
N HIS A 612 9.08 20.87 42.01
CA HIS A 612 10.14 20.30 41.17
C HIS A 612 11.53 20.88 41.48
N LEU A 613 12.56 20.36 40.84
CA LEU A 613 13.89 20.97 40.75
C LEU A 613 13.97 21.91 39.54
N PRO A 614 14.81 22.96 39.55
CA PRO A 614 15.10 23.72 38.34
C PRO A 614 15.54 22.78 37.22
N ALA A 615 14.86 22.80 36.08
CA ALA A 615 15.03 21.76 35.08
C ALA A 615 14.41 22.08 33.73
N GLY A 616 15.04 21.57 32.67
CA GLY A 616 14.48 21.65 31.33
C GLY A 616 14.93 20.52 30.41
N HIS A 617 14.54 20.65 29.14
CA HIS A 617 14.86 19.69 28.10
C HIS A 617 16.07 20.14 27.33
N ARG A 618 16.89 19.17 26.95
CA ARG A 618 18.04 19.42 26.09
C ARG A 618 17.57 19.88 24.70
N GLU A 619 18.06 21.03 24.25
CA GLU A 619 17.87 21.55 22.90
C GLU A 619 18.87 20.98 21.88
N ASP A 620 18.62 21.24 20.59
CA ASP A 620 19.49 20.77 19.52
C ASP A 620 20.90 21.36 19.63
N MET A 621 21.90 20.52 19.42
CA MET A 621 23.34 20.89 19.45
C MET A 621 23.87 21.39 20.80
N GLU A 622 23.14 21.24 21.92
CA GLU A 622 23.66 21.54 23.27
C GLU A 622 24.11 20.27 24.03
N SER A 623 24.90 20.42 25.10
CA SER A 623 25.22 19.33 26.04
C SER A 623 24.25 19.33 27.23
N ALA A 624 24.11 18.21 27.95
CA ALA A 624 23.27 18.19 29.17
C ALA A 624 23.78 19.13 30.28
N ALA A 625 25.10 19.37 30.35
CA ALA A 625 25.68 20.33 31.26
C ALA A 625 25.34 21.77 30.85
N SER A 626 25.43 22.08 29.55
CA SER A 626 25.02 23.39 29.00
C SER A 626 23.54 23.64 29.23
N CYS A 627 22.70 22.63 29.03
CA CYS A 627 21.26 22.66 29.31
C CYS A 627 20.98 23.07 30.76
N VAL A 628 21.55 22.37 31.75
CA VAL A 628 21.27 22.70 33.16
C VAL A 628 21.81 24.07 33.58
N ILE A 629 22.90 24.55 32.99
CA ILE A 629 23.41 25.92 33.23
C ILE A 629 22.43 26.95 32.68
N ARG A 630 21.96 26.77 31.44
CA ARG A 630 20.98 27.64 30.79
C ARG A 630 19.69 27.70 31.59
N GLU A 631 19.12 26.53 31.93
CA GLU A 631 17.89 26.44 32.72
C GLU A 631 18.05 27.04 34.12
N ALA A 632 19.21 26.89 34.76
CA ALA A 632 19.48 27.53 36.04
C ALA A 632 19.44 29.06 35.93
N GLU A 633 20.04 29.64 34.88
CA GLU A 633 20.01 31.08 34.64
C GLU A 633 18.59 31.56 34.28
N GLU A 634 17.93 30.87 33.35
CA GLU A 634 16.61 31.22 32.83
C GLU A 634 15.52 31.13 33.90
N GLU A 635 15.48 30.06 34.70
CA GLU A 635 14.39 29.83 35.66
C GLU A 635 14.64 30.51 37.02
N THR A 636 15.90 30.54 37.47
CA THR A 636 16.28 30.96 38.83
C THR A 636 17.16 32.21 38.89
N GLY A 637 17.77 32.62 37.77
CA GLY A 637 18.75 33.70 37.73
C GLY A 637 20.11 33.35 38.31
N LEU A 638 20.40 32.06 38.51
CA LEU A 638 21.67 31.59 39.07
C LEU A 638 22.71 31.37 37.97
N THR A 639 23.93 31.80 38.21
CA THR A 639 25.06 31.56 37.31
C THR A 639 25.93 30.45 37.88
N ILE A 640 26.21 29.43 37.07
CA ILE A 640 26.98 28.24 37.45
C ILE A 640 28.06 28.02 36.40
N ALA A 641 29.32 27.91 36.84
CA ALA A 641 30.40 27.51 35.96
C ALA A 641 30.33 26.01 35.67
N GLU A 642 30.57 25.59 34.44
CA GLU A 642 30.50 24.18 34.04
C GLU A 642 31.42 23.28 34.89
N GLY A 643 32.60 23.77 35.27
CA GLY A 643 33.54 23.04 36.14
C GLY A 643 33.06 22.82 37.58
N ASP A 644 32.01 23.52 38.01
CA ASP A 644 31.37 23.35 39.32
C ASP A 644 30.18 22.37 39.27
N LEU A 645 29.80 21.87 38.09
CA LEU A 645 28.73 20.88 37.95
C LEU A 645 29.27 19.45 38.02
N SER A 646 28.51 18.58 38.67
CA SER A 646 28.76 17.14 38.71
C SER A 646 27.47 16.37 38.54
N LEU A 647 27.45 15.39 37.64
CA LEU A 647 26.32 14.47 37.50
C LEU A 647 26.23 13.62 38.76
N ALA A 648 25.10 13.69 39.45
CA ALA A 648 24.87 13.00 40.72
C ALA A 648 23.93 11.79 40.59
N HIS A 649 23.00 11.82 39.63
CA HIS A 649 22.04 10.73 39.44
C HIS A 649 21.46 10.68 38.04
N VAL A 650 21.01 9.50 37.62
CA VAL A 650 20.26 9.28 36.37
C VAL A 650 18.95 8.55 36.67
N VAL A 651 17.84 9.06 36.13
CA VAL A 651 16.57 8.33 36.10
C VAL A 651 16.26 7.95 34.66
N ASP A 652 16.12 6.65 34.42
CA ASP A 652 15.59 6.08 33.18
C ASP A 652 14.09 5.84 33.36
N LEU A 653 13.28 6.59 32.61
CA LEU A 653 11.85 6.71 32.82
C LEU A 653 11.07 6.30 31.57
N LEU A 654 10.25 5.27 31.71
CA LEU A 654 9.17 4.95 30.80
C LEU A 654 7.85 5.50 31.37
N ASP A 655 7.44 6.66 30.86
CA ASP A 655 6.19 7.31 31.25
C ASP A 655 5.01 6.61 30.54
N PRO A 656 3.99 6.10 31.25
CA PRO A 656 2.82 5.45 30.65
C PRO A 656 2.11 6.32 29.61
N ASP A 657 2.19 7.64 29.75
CA ASP A 657 1.52 8.62 28.90
C ASP A 657 2.43 9.14 27.78
N SER A 658 3.65 8.61 27.62
CA SER A 658 4.60 9.02 26.59
C SER A 658 5.12 7.86 25.74
N PRO A 659 5.05 7.94 24.39
CA PRO A 659 5.57 6.91 23.50
C PRO A 659 7.11 6.93 23.39
N ILE A 660 7.79 7.90 24.01
CA ILE A 660 9.25 8.08 23.93
C ILE A 660 9.84 7.98 25.34
N PRO A 661 10.78 7.03 25.61
CA PRO A 661 11.47 6.95 26.90
C PRO A 661 12.25 8.22 27.23
N ARG A 662 12.49 8.48 28.52
CA ARG A 662 13.20 9.68 28.98
C ARG A 662 14.42 9.31 29.83
N ILE A 663 15.52 10.01 29.59
CA ILE A 663 16.70 9.99 30.45
C ILE A 663 16.76 11.33 31.20
N GLN A 664 16.55 11.31 32.50
CA GLN A 664 16.61 12.49 33.36
C GLN A 664 17.95 12.51 34.10
N LEU A 665 18.76 13.52 33.84
CA LEU A 665 20.10 13.70 34.40
C LEU A 665 20.04 14.73 35.54
N PHE A 666 20.49 14.36 36.73
CA PHE A 666 20.47 15.23 37.90
C PHE A 666 21.89 15.69 38.24
N PHE A 667 22.14 16.99 38.17
CA PHE A 667 23.42 17.61 38.44
C PHE A 667 23.42 18.32 39.80
N THR A 668 24.51 18.22 40.54
CA THR A 668 24.78 19.06 41.71
C THR A 668 25.81 20.12 41.36
N ALA A 669 25.70 21.31 41.96
CA ALA A 669 26.70 22.36 41.83
C ALA A 669 27.51 22.52 43.14
N SER A 670 28.85 22.52 43.05
CA SER A 670 29.74 22.83 44.19
C SER A 670 29.75 24.32 44.53
N ARG A 671 29.54 25.18 43.54
CA ARG A 671 29.51 26.63 43.67
C ARG A 671 28.56 27.24 42.63
N TRP A 672 27.91 28.33 43.00
CA TRP A 672 27.07 29.15 42.13
C TRP A 672 27.10 30.60 42.58
N GLU A 673 26.63 31.51 41.73
CA GLU A 673 26.48 32.93 42.02
C GLU A 673 25.01 33.37 41.89
N GLY A 674 24.60 34.28 42.78
CA GLY A 674 23.21 34.77 42.87
C GLY A 674 22.37 34.07 43.95
N GLU A 675 21.18 34.61 44.20
CA GLU A 675 20.13 33.96 45.00
C GLU A 675 18.95 33.63 44.07
N PRO A 676 18.29 32.47 44.26
CA PRO A 676 17.22 32.03 43.38
C PRO A 676 16.03 32.98 43.46
N VAL A 677 15.64 33.51 42.30
CA VAL A 677 14.47 34.37 42.11
C VAL A 677 13.58 33.78 41.02
N VAL A 678 12.29 34.05 41.07
CA VAL A 678 11.37 33.64 40.00
C VAL A 678 11.61 34.53 38.79
N ARG A 679 12.19 33.95 37.73
CA ARG A 679 12.39 34.63 36.44
C ARG A 679 11.25 34.39 35.45
N GLU A 680 10.60 33.24 35.54
CA GLU A 680 9.48 32.82 34.69
C GLU A 680 8.20 32.64 35.51
N PRO A 681 7.51 33.73 35.89
CA PRO A 681 6.37 33.69 36.80
C PRO A 681 5.14 32.94 36.25
N ASP A 682 5.07 32.76 34.93
CA ASP A 682 4.06 31.98 34.21
C ASP A 682 4.30 30.47 34.28
N ARG A 683 5.52 30.03 34.61
CA ARG A 683 5.90 28.61 34.72
C ARG A 683 6.17 28.17 36.16
N CYS A 684 6.79 29.02 36.97
CA CYS A 684 7.09 28.78 38.38
C CYS A 684 6.59 29.92 39.26
N THR A 685 5.89 29.60 40.34
CA THR A 685 5.27 30.61 41.23
C THR A 685 6.16 31.03 42.38
N GLN A 686 7.08 30.15 42.82
CA GLN A 686 8.00 30.43 43.92
C GLN A 686 9.13 29.39 44.00
N TRP A 687 10.29 29.83 44.48
CA TRP A 687 11.43 28.98 44.87
C TRP A 687 11.54 28.93 46.39
N ARG A 688 11.77 27.74 46.97
CA ARG A 688 11.93 27.56 48.41
C ARG A 688 12.93 26.46 48.75
N TRP A 689 13.67 26.67 49.83
CA TRP A 689 14.55 25.67 50.44
C TRP A 689 13.75 24.74 51.36
N TRP A 690 13.83 23.44 51.12
CA TRP A 690 13.13 22.40 51.88
C TRP A 690 14.14 21.44 52.51
N PRO A 691 14.03 21.11 53.82
CA PRO A 691 14.88 20.10 54.43
C PRO A 691 14.78 18.78 53.65
N LEU A 692 15.91 18.13 53.35
CA LEU A 692 15.91 16.84 52.64
C LEU A 692 15.12 15.74 53.37
N THR A 693 14.97 15.87 54.70
CA THR A 693 14.19 14.97 55.56
C THR A 693 12.68 15.30 55.60
N ALA A 694 12.26 16.43 55.02
CA ALA A 694 10.89 16.92 55.07
C ALA A 694 10.51 17.62 53.74
N LEU A 695 10.57 16.87 52.65
CA LEU A 695 10.20 17.34 51.30
C LEU A 695 8.70 17.70 51.23
N PRO A 696 8.32 18.70 50.41
CA PRO A 696 6.94 19.13 50.28
C PRO A 696 6.08 18.09 49.55
N GLU A 697 4.76 18.26 49.65
CA GLU A 697 3.77 17.56 48.82
C GLU A 697 2.81 18.55 48.14
N PRO A 698 2.38 18.30 46.90
CA PRO A 698 2.86 17.23 46.01
C PRO A 698 4.22 17.59 45.38
N ILE A 699 5.09 16.60 45.17
CA ILE A 699 6.35 16.73 44.40
C ILE A 699 6.31 15.83 43.16
N VAL A 700 7.06 16.18 42.12
CA VAL A 700 7.22 15.34 40.93
C VAL A 700 7.86 14.00 41.30
N GLU A 701 7.28 12.90 40.82
CA GLU A 701 7.65 11.54 41.25
C GLU A 701 9.12 11.19 40.98
N TYR A 702 9.60 11.43 39.76
CA TYR A 702 11.01 11.16 39.43
C TYR A 702 11.97 12.06 40.24
N THR A 703 11.55 13.28 40.63
CA THR A 703 12.33 14.17 41.51
C THR A 703 12.46 13.56 42.90
N ARG A 704 11.36 13.05 43.46
CA ARG A 704 11.37 12.34 44.76
C ARG A 704 12.26 11.12 44.70
N ALA A 705 12.13 10.31 43.65
CA ALA A 705 12.91 9.10 43.46
C ALA A 705 14.41 9.38 43.34
N ALA A 706 14.79 10.43 42.59
CA ALA A 706 16.18 10.85 42.44
C ALA A 706 16.77 11.33 43.77
N LEU A 707 16.12 12.27 44.48
CA LEU A 707 16.63 12.78 45.77
C LEU A 707 16.78 11.66 46.81
N ALA A 708 15.82 10.74 46.89
CA ALA A 708 15.90 9.58 47.76
C ALA A 708 17.07 8.65 47.39
N SER A 709 17.29 8.39 46.10
CA SER A 709 18.38 7.52 45.62
C SER A 709 19.76 8.14 45.77
N MET A 710 19.88 9.45 45.53
CA MET A 710 21.09 10.23 45.77
C MET A 710 21.53 10.16 47.23
N SER A 711 20.60 10.28 48.19
CA SER A 711 20.92 10.13 49.62
C SER A 711 21.44 8.75 50.01
N ARG A 712 21.15 7.72 49.21
CA ARG A 712 21.66 6.35 49.37
C ARG A 712 22.93 6.08 48.55
N GLY A 713 23.46 7.08 47.84
CA GLY A 713 24.60 6.91 46.94
C GLY A 713 24.34 5.98 45.75
N THR A 714 23.07 5.79 45.38
CA THR A 714 22.71 4.99 44.20
C THR A 714 22.70 5.91 42.99
N PRO A 715 23.48 5.65 41.92
CA PRO A 715 23.64 6.58 40.79
C PRO A 715 22.56 6.46 39.71
N TYR A 716 21.69 5.43 39.79
CA TYR A 716 20.74 5.09 38.74
C TYR A 716 19.39 4.63 39.31
N THR A 717 18.28 4.97 38.63
CA THR A 717 16.93 4.47 38.95
C THR A 717 16.15 4.23 37.66
N ALA A 718 15.55 3.05 37.52
CA ALA A 718 14.60 2.74 36.45
C ALA A 718 13.16 2.87 36.98
N ILE A 719 12.30 3.58 36.26
CA ILE A 719 10.88 3.80 36.61
C ILE A 719 10.01 3.45 35.40
N GLY A 720 8.94 2.68 35.61
CA GLY A 720 7.97 2.32 34.57
C GLY A 720 8.39 1.15 33.66
N TRP A 721 9.59 0.62 33.83
CA TRP A 721 10.10 -0.54 33.08
C TRP A 721 9.65 -1.86 33.75
N SER A 722 9.08 -2.78 32.97
CA SER A 722 8.60 -4.10 33.43
C SER A 722 9.64 -5.21 33.29
#